data_AF-A0A8J9UBQ4-F1
#
_entry.id   AF-A0A8J9UBQ4-F1
#
_cell.length_a   1.000
_cell.length_b   1.000
_cell.length_c   1.000
_cell.angle_alpha   90.00
_cell.angle_beta   90.00
_cell.angle_gamma   90.00
#
_symmetry.space_group_name_H-M   'P 1'
#
loop_
_entity.id
_entity.type
_entity.pdbx_description
1 polymer ?
#
loop_
_entity_poly.entity_id
_entity_poly.type
_entity_poly.pdbx_seq_one_letter_code
_entity_poly.pdbx_strand_id
1 'polypeptide(L)'
;MQKKTLENTQQSASAPNNLNKPKCCQHYAYQEPEKDIAMPPSVLTKSMRTLATKKREFIKLKKNVIAQQNTLLEYYAAIKDLESRTGSADECLGEIRVVSVKGWPAHDLLLLVRNDIKMPMSSEISGIFGPQVLQQIQAQLNPIPEEVIRMGAEIMARRIELINLLRCKHRTDRSTFHTNSEWKTKNIELDNETEQLHRMVAGIAENLKSKINYSLDLAKIPWIDRETAKKKMERIQKENALLQHKIEETSAPSYQSVCDELVKEKAARESLKEVVSTAESMLRVARARIVTLERQLKDTKVDLESVRRKYADLEQLYRHRESSYDARSKKLIEVSKTGEITIEALSRQRDALEARVKELREQAEIAEQAAQEREAAEKAHVEILQAKEKNKRATEERVAELEGRIRELEEQLSSLRERSVRLVDMERRRCLEFIPTKENEPSDRETEIWKELQVTRVALSRAEEELRRSHADKDSFLNSLSKIAQEEGADKEDKMAAELLNREQKIMQLQHVIEEQRENEKTMEQSMTEYENQLATLRLEVMRLKNYECYSKELPYQDVQTELLEMHMQVETLTRERSALVSAAASRALMLERHERAADLFARVIRARRDLAAHIEERAEPPSFDSNVYTEVSRSLTSVCASAADTWSALRAERARVLRLESVVLAQSLQLERESRVRTQLERRRAVLEREILRTRHTTSSHKSSKNPNSSIFWNE
;
A
#
# COMPACT_ATOMS: atom_id res chain seq x y z
N MET A 1 -26.04 13.40 89.36
CA MET A 1 -27.15 13.10 90.29
C MET A 1 -27.92 14.41 90.59
N GLN A 2 -29.09 14.31 91.25
CA GLN A 2 -29.88 15.36 91.95
C GLN A 2 -29.68 16.85 91.54
N LYS A 3 -30.64 17.54 90.89
CA LYS A 3 -31.95 18.06 91.35
C LYS A 3 -31.93 19.05 92.54
N LYS A 4 -32.32 20.31 92.24
CA LYS A 4 -33.17 21.24 93.06
C LYS A 4 -32.56 21.74 94.42
N THR A 5 -32.96 22.86 95.04
CA THR A 5 -34.05 23.86 94.82
C THR A 5 -33.70 25.26 95.41
N LEU A 6 -34.59 26.25 95.20
CA LEU A 6 -35.02 27.41 96.05
C LEU A 6 -34.41 27.58 97.48
N GLU A 7 -34.33 28.76 98.13
CA GLU A 7 -35.09 30.03 97.96
C GLU A 7 -34.45 31.28 98.64
N ASN A 8 -35.03 32.47 98.37
CA ASN A 8 -35.07 33.76 99.11
C ASN A 8 -34.15 34.09 100.33
N THR A 9 -33.62 35.32 100.35
CA THR A 9 -33.71 36.23 101.54
C THR A 9 -33.70 37.72 101.12
N GLN A 10 -34.36 38.60 101.87
CA GLN A 10 -34.32 40.07 101.74
C GLN A 10 -33.79 40.75 103.02
N GLN A 11 -33.07 41.87 102.89
CA GLN A 11 -32.96 42.99 103.86
C GLN A 11 -32.25 44.18 103.13
N SER A 12 -32.57 45.48 103.22
CA SER A 12 -33.39 46.34 104.11
C SER A 12 -32.59 47.20 105.11
N ALA A 13 -32.21 48.42 104.69
CA ALA A 13 -31.91 49.63 105.48
C ALA A 13 -31.77 50.81 104.47
N SER A 14 -32.55 51.90 104.46
CA SER A 14 -32.89 52.93 105.47
C SER A 14 -31.79 54.01 105.66
N ALA A 15 -32.11 55.27 105.34
CA ALA A 15 -31.22 56.44 105.43
C ALA A 15 -31.29 57.16 106.80
N PRO A 16 -30.43 58.18 107.03
CA PRO A 16 -30.96 59.45 107.55
C PRO A 16 -30.33 60.72 106.94
N ASN A 17 -30.91 61.88 107.27
CA ASN A 17 -30.45 63.22 106.87
C ASN A 17 -29.33 63.77 107.77
N ASN A 18 -28.49 64.70 107.27
CA ASN A 18 -28.60 66.13 107.68
C ASN A 18 -27.60 67.11 107.03
N LEU A 19 -28.10 68.33 106.81
CA LEU A 19 -27.48 69.66 106.83
C LEU A 19 -25.94 69.80 106.79
N ASN A 20 -25.45 70.55 105.78
CA ASN A 20 -24.60 71.72 106.08
C ASN A 20 -24.60 72.82 104.97
N LYS A 21 -24.50 74.07 105.42
CA LYS A 21 -24.27 75.35 104.73
C LYS A 21 -23.36 76.16 105.69
N PRO A 22 -22.60 77.22 105.32
CA PRO A 22 -23.01 78.26 104.34
C PRO A 22 -21.86 79.02 103.59
N LYS A 23 -22.24 80.11 102.88
CA LYS A 23 -21.45 81.34 102.56
C LYS A 23 -20.21 81.21 101.62
N CYS A 24 -19.81 82.23 100.85
CA CYS A 24 -20.45 83.50 100.41
C CYS A 24 -19.63 84.11 99.25
N CYS A 25 -20.28 84.82 98.31
CA CYS A 25 -19.70 86.01 97.64
C CYS A 25 -20.81 86.87 96.99
N GLN A 26 -20.64 88.20 96.98
CA GLN A 26 -21.63 89.25 96.62
C GLN A 26 -20.85 90.52 96.21
N HIS A 27 -21.31 91.48 95.39
CA HIS A 27 -22.51 91.69 94.55
C HIS A 27 -22.07 91.83 93.06
N TYR A 28 -22.82 92.20 92.01
CA TYR A 28 -24.10 92.92 91.75
C TYR A 28 -24.86 92.19 90.62
N ALA A 29 -26.18 92.25 90.42
CA ALA A 29 -27.20 93.29 90.51
C ALA A 29 -27.32 94.22 89.26
N TYR A 30 -27.97 93.69 88.23
CA TYR A 30 -28.86 94.46 87.34
C TYR A 30 -30.16 93.67 87.18
N GLN A 31 -31.31 94.34 87.22
CA GLN A 31 -32.62 93.71 87.07
C GLN A 31 -33.16 93.99 85.66
N GLU A 32 -33.35 92.93 84.87
CA GLU A 32 -34.52 92.86 83.98
C GLU A 32 -35.40 91.71 84.45
N PRO A 33 -36.74 91.88 84.52
CA PRO A 33 -37.64 90.79 84.86
C PRO A 33 -37.78 89.87 83.63
N GLU A 34 -37.02 88.77 83.60
CA GLU A 34 -37.37 87.63 82.74
C GLU A 34 -38.82 87.26 83.03
N LYS A 35 -39.67 87.41 82.02
CA LYS A 35 -41.08 87.04 82.13
C LYS A 35 -41.14 85.54 82.35
N ASP A 36 -41.87 85.10 83.38
CA ASP A 36 -42.41 83.75 83.42
C ASP A 36 -43.23 83.53 82.13
N ILE A 37 -42.61 82.88 81.15
CA ILE A 37 -43.31 82.41 79.95
C ILE A 37 -44.12 81.20 80.42
N ALA A 38 -45.26 81.49 81.03
CA ALA A 38 -46.32 80.55 81.34
C ALA A 38 -46.87 79.98 80.02
N MET A 39 -46.10 79.05 79.45
CA MET A 39 -46.37 78.34 78.21
C MET A 39 -47.81 77.84 78.24
N PRO A 40 -48.71 78.33 77.36
CA PRO A 40 -50.12 78.05 77.47
C PRO A 40 -50.37 76.55 77.59
N PRO A 41 -51.33 76.07 78.41
CA PRO A 41 -51.54 74.64 78.62
C PRO A 41 -51.72 73.85 77.33
N SER A 42 -52.25 74.49 76.28
CA SER A 42 -52.34 73.96 74.92
C SER A 42 -50.97 73.76 74.22
N VAL A 43 -50.01 74.68 74.41
CA VAL A 43 -48.63 74.56 73.90
C VAL A 43 -47.87 73.53 74.72
N LEU A 44 -47.95 73.56 76.04
CA LEU A 44 -47.26 72.58 76.91
C LEU A 44 -47.79 71.16 76.65
N THR A 45 -49.11 70.99 76.47
CA THR A 45 -49.73 69.71 76.04
C THR A 45 -49.30 69.31 74.63
N LYS A 46 -49.20 70.24 73.66
CA LYS A 46 -48.67 69.95 72.32
C LYS A 46 -47.21 69.47 72.39
N SER A 47 -46.34 70.18 73.11
CA SER A 47 -44.95 69.80 73.31
C SER A 47 -44.80 68.44 74.00
N MET A 48 -45.62 68.13 75.01
CA MET A 48 -45.63 66.80 75.65
C MET A 48 -46.14 65.69 74.72
N ARG A 49 -47.14 65.96 73.86
CA ARG A 49 -47.58 65.01 72.82
C ARG A 49 -46.48 64.79 71.77
N THR A 50 -45.80 65.85 71.32
CA THR A 50 -44.67 65.77 70.38
C THR A 50 -43.48 65.04 71.01
N LEU A 51 -43.19 65.25 72.29
CA LEU A 51 -42.18 64.49 73.02
C LEU A 51 -42.57 63.01 73.12
N ALA A 52 -43.86 62.70 73.33
CA ALA A 52 -44.37 61.33 73.38
C ALA A 52 -44.43 60.63 72.00
N THR A 53 -44.60 61.36 70.89
CA THR A 53 -44.40 60.78 69.54
C THR A 53 -42.92 60.60 69.25
N LYS A 54 -42.08 61.62 69.47
CA LYS A 54 -40.61 61.52 69.29
C LYS A 54 -39.98 60.43 70.16
N LYS A 55 -40.45 60.20 71.39
CA LYS A 55 -40.02 59.09 72.25
C LYS A 55 -40.43 57.72 71.68
N ARG A 56 -41.63 57.60 71.08
CA ARG A 56 -42.06 56.36 70.38
C ARG A 56 -41.28 56.14 69.07
N GLU A 57 -41.03 57.19 68.30
CA GLU A 57 -40.17 57.15 67.10
C GLU A 57 -38.74 56.74 67.47
N PHE A 58 -38.15 57.33 68.52
CA PHE A 58 -36.82 56.97 69.01
C PHE A 58 -36.75 55.51 69.48
N ILE A 59 -37.78 55.00 70.18
CA ILE A 59 -37.84 53.58 70.56
C ILE A 59 -37.95 52.67 69.32
N LYS A 60 -38.71 53.07 68.29
CA LYS A 60 -38.80 52.34 67.02
C LYS A 60 -37.46 52.35 66.26
N LEU A 61 -36.82 53.52 66.15
CA LEU A 61 -35.49 53.67 65.54
C LEU A 61 -34.44 52.84 66.29
N LYS A 62 -34.41 52.89 67.62
CA LYS A 62 -33.50 52.06 68.44
C LYS A 62 -33.73 50.57 68.20
N LYS A 63 -34.98 50.10 68.11
CA LYS A 63 -35.27 48.70 67.76
C LYS A 63 -34.78 48.34 66.36
N ASN A 64 -34.99 49.21 65.37
CA ASN A 64 -34.51 49.00 64.00
C ASN A 64 -32.97 48.95 63.92
N VAL A 65 -32.27 49.86 64.60
CA VAL A 65 -30.79 49.89 64.64
C VAL A 65 -30.24 48.63 65.30
N ILE A 66 -30.83 48.16 66.42
CA ILE A 66 -30.43 46.89 67.05
C ILE A 66 -30.67 45.70 66.12
N ALA A 67 -31.80 45.67 65.40
CA ALA A 67 -32.06 44.61 64.41
C ALA A 67 -31.03 44.64 63.27
N GLN A 68 -30.72 45.82 62.72
CA GLN A 68 -29.70 45.99 61.68
C GLN A 68 -28.29 45.61 62.18
N GLN A 69 -27.95 45.93 63.43
CA GLN A 69 -26.69 45.52 64.06
C GLN A 69 -26.61 43.99 64.18
N ASN A 70 -27.68 43.32 64.61
CA ASN A 70 -27.71 41.87 64.69
C ASN A 70 -27.55 41.22 63.31
N THR A 71 -28.27 41.70 62.29
CA THR A 71 -28.15 41.18 60.92
C THR A 71 -26.75 41.44 60.31
N LEU A 72 -26.08 42.54 60.67
CA LEU A 72 -24.68 42.76 60.28
C LEU A 72 -23.74 41.71 60.91
N LEU A 73 -23.93 41.39 62.20
CA LEU A 73 -23.16 40.38 62.91
C LEU A 73 -23.43 38.97 62.38
N GLU A 74 -24.68 38.65 62.02
CA GLU A 74 -25.08 37.42 61.33
C GLU A 74 -24.37 37.27 59.97
N TYR A 75 -24.32 38.34 59.16
CA TYR A 75 -23.58 38.32 57.90
C TYR A 75 -22.07 38.19 58.09
N TYR A 76 -21.47 38.88 59.05
CA TYR A 76 -20.03 38.72 59.34
C TYR A 76 -19.70 37.28 59.77
N ALA A 77 -20.52 36.67 60.63
CA ALA A 77 -20.36 35.27 61.03
C ALA A 77 -20.49 34.31 59.84
N ALA A 78 -21.45 34.53 58.94
CA ALA A 78 -21.61 33.71 57.73
C ALA A 78 -20.44 33.87 56.73
N ILE A 79 -19.87 35.06 56.62
CA ILE A 79 -18.68 35.30 55.79
C ILE A 79 -17.45 34.63 56.43
N LYS A 80 -17.31 34.65 57.76
CA LYS A 80 -16.21 33.96 58.45
C LYS A 80 -16.31 32.43 58.37
N ASP A 81 -17.52 31.85 58.39
CA ASP A 81 -17.73 30.42 58.07
C ASP A 81 -17.23 30.10 56.65
N LEU A 82 -17.58 30.92 55.66
CA LEU A 82 -17.12 30.75 54.28
C LEU A 82 -15.58 30.86 54.15
N GLU A 83 -14.95 31.85 54.81
CA GLU A 83 -13.49 32.01 54.85
C GLU A 83 -12.80 30.76 55.45
N SER A 84 -13.33 30.22 56.55
CA SER A 84 -12.80 28.98 57.15
C SER A 84 -12.94 27.75 56.24
N ARG A 85 -13.93 27.76 55.34
CA ARG A 85 -14.25 26.64 54.43
C ARG A 85 -13.58 26.74 53.07
N THR A 86 -13.07 27.91 52.67
CA THR A 86 -12.23 28.07 51.47
C THR A 86 -10.76 27.82 51.74
N GLY A 87 -10.34 27.67 53.00
CA GLY A 87 -8.96 27.33 53.37
C GLY A 87 -7.97 28.49 53.25
N SER A 88 -8.46 29.74 53.26
CA SER A 88 -7.59 30.92 53.35
C SER A 88 -6.93 30.97 54.73
N ALA A 89 -5.59 30.99 54.76
CA ALA A 89 -4.81 30.97 56.01
C ALA A 89 -4.51 32.36 56.59
N ASP A 90 -4.67 33.43 55.79
CA ASP A 90 -4.47 34.82 56.23
C ASP A 90 -5.75 35.39 56.86
N GLU A 91 -5.62 36.06 58.02
CA GLU A 91 -6.70 36.72 58.75
C GLU A 91 -7.15 38.05 58.10
N CYS A 92 -7.57 38.00 56.83
CA CYS A 92 -7.98 39.16 56.05
C CYS A 92 -9.21 39.90 56.64
N LEU A 93 -10.13 39.18 57.28
CA LEU A 93 -11.33 39.74 57.90
C LEU A 93 -11.14 40.07 59.38
N GLY A 94 -10.48 41.21 59.63
CA GLY A 94 -10.17 41.73 60.97
C GLY A 94 -11.35 41.84 61.95
N GLU A 95 -11.02 41.93 63.24
CA GLU A 95 -11.95 41.77 64.37
C GLU A 95 -13.02 42.89 64.47
N ILE A 96 -14.31 42.52 64.37
CA ILE A 96 -15.41 43.43 64.71
C ILE A 96 -15.55 43.56 66.23
N ARG A 97 -15.41 44.79 66.74
CA ARG A 97 -15.60 45.14 68.16
C ARG A 97 -16.90 45.94 68.37
N VAL A 98 -17.77 45.47 69.27
CA VAL A 98 -19.00 46.18 69.64
C VAL A 98 -18.72 47.16 70.80
N VAL A 99 -18.69 48.46 70.51
CA VAL A 99 -18.43 49.52 71.51
C VAL A 99 -19.73 50.05 72.10
N SER A 100 -19.81 50.15 73.43
CA SER A 100 -20.95 50.76 74.13
C SER A 100 -20.80 52.28 74.17
N VAL A 101 -21.61 53.00 73.39
CA VAL A 101 -21.70 54.48 73.44
C VAL A 101 -22.56 55.01 74.61
N LYS A 102 -22.93 54.14 75.57
CA LYS A 102 -23.77 54.52 76.72
C LYS A 102 -22.95 55.36 77.72
N GLY A 103 -23.23 56.67 77.75
CA GLY A 103 -22.54 57.62 78.64
C GLY A 103 -21.61 58.59 77.91
N TRP A 104 -21.47 58.46 76.59
CA TRP A 104 -20.75 59.44 75.77
C TRP A 104 -21.49 60.79 75.78
N PRO A 105 -20.78 61.93 75.83
CA PRO A 105 -21.40 63.24 75.78
C PRO A 105 -22.01 63.52 74.41
N ALA A 106 -22.97 64.44 74.36
CA ALA A 106 -23.76 64.68 73.14
C ALA A 106 -22.92 65.16 71.93
N HIS A 107 -21.77 65.79 72.16
CA HIS A 107 -20.88 66.21 71.06
C HIS A 107 -20.19 65.01 70.39
N ASP A 108 -19.69 64.03 71.15
CA ASP A 108 -19.07 62.82 70.59
C ASP A 108 -20.10 61.97 69.83
N LEU A 109 -21.33 61.88 70.36
CA LEU A 109 -22.44 61.23 69.65
C LEU A 109 -22.82 61.96 68.35
N LEU A 110 -22.62 63.28 68.27
CA LEU A 110 -22.81 64.04 67.03
C LEU A 110 -21.65 63.83 66.03
N LEU A 111 -20.40 63.67 66.50
CA LEU A 111 -19.26 63.35 65.62
C LEU A 111 -19.49 62.05 64.83
N LEU A 112 -20.14 61.05 65.43
CA LEU A 112 -20.54 59.79 64.77
C LEU A 112 -21.62 59.96 63.67
N VAL A 113 -22.23 61.14 63.53
CA VAL A 113 -23.36 61.42 62.62
C VAL A 113 -23.02 62.53 61.60
N ARG A 114 -21.76 63.02 61.59
CA ARG A 114 -21.29 64.06 60.66
C ARG A 114 -21.01 63.50 59.27
N ASN A 115 -22.01 63.60 58.38
CA ASN A 115 -21.85 63.33 56.94
C ASN A 115 -20.82 64.25 56.24
N ASP A 116 -20.44 65.35 56.90
CA ASP A 116 -19.41 66.30 56.48
C ASP A 116 -17.98 65.81 56.74
N ILE A 117 -17.79 64.78 57.57
CA ILE A 117 -16.55 63.98 57.54
C ILE A 117 -16.65 63.06 56.32
N LYS A 118 -15.98 63.44 55.22
CA LYS A 118 -15.58 62.46 54.20
C LYS A 118 -14.68 61.43 54.88
N MET A 119 -15.23 60.29 55.28
CA MET A 119 -14.39 59.12 55.50
C MET A 119 -13.57 58.88 54.23
N PRO A 120 -12.28 58.51 54.34
CA PRO A 120 -11.60 57.84 53.26
C PRO A 120 -12.26 56.45 53.11
N MET A 121 -13.38 56.41 52.38
CA MET A 121 -13.80 55.22 51.66
C MET A 121 -12.65 54.94 50.70
N SER A 122 -11.74 54.06 51.12
CA SER A 122 -10.51 53.77 50.39
C SER A 122 -10.89 53.35 48.98
N SER A 123 -10.48 54.16 47.99
CA SER A 123 -10.74 53.91 46.57
C SER A 123 -10.14 52.59 46.09
N GLU A 124 -9.23 52.03 46.90
CA GLU A 124 -8.72 50.66 46.88
C GLU A 124 -9.85 49.61 46.91
N ILE A 125 -10.93 49.73 47.69
CA ILE A 125 -12.02 48.74 47.69
C ILE A 125 -12.80 48.77 46.36
N SER A 126 -12.93 49.94 45.72
CA SER A 126 -13.38 50.05 44.32
C SER A 126 -12.30 49.68 43.29
N GLY A 127 -11.04 49.54 43.69
CA GLY A 127 -9.90 49.14 42.85
C GLY A 127 -9.59 47.63 42.88
N ILE A 128 -9.95 46.93 43.97
CA ILE A 128 -9.76 45.48 44.14
C ILE A 128 -10.56 44.67 43.09
N PHE A 129 -11.64 45.23 42.53
CA PHE A 129 -12.33 44.69 41.34
C PHE A 129 -12.27 45.65 40.14
N GLY A 130 -11.14 46.33 39.98
CA GLY A 130 -10.86 47.24 38.87
C GLY A 130 -10.44 46.54 37.56
N PRO A 131 -10.06 47.32 36.53
CA PRO A 131 -9.63 46.79 35.24
C PRO A 131 -8.49 45.77 35.31
N GLN A 132 -7.61 45.87 36.32
CA GLN A 132 -6.52 44.91 36.55
C GLN A 132 -7.06 43.50 36.83
N VAL A 133 -8.15 43.35 37.59
CA VAL A 133 -8.74 42.04 37.90
C VAL A 133 -9.53 41.50 36.70
N LEU A 134 -10.20 42.36 35.93
CA LEU A 134 -10.75 41.95 34.63
C LEU A 134 -9.66 41.47 33.67
N GLN A 135 -8.52 42.16 33.62
CA GLN A 135 -7.36 41.78 32.81
C GLN A 135 -6.71 40.47 33.28
N GLN A 136 -6.62 40.25 34.60
CA GLN A 136 -6.11 39.01 35.20
C GLN A 136 -7.04 37.83 34.94
N ILE A 137 -8.36 37.99 35.12
CA ILE A 137 -9.37 36.97 34.80
C ILE A 137 -9.35 36.67 33.30
N GLN A 138 -9.26 37.70 32.44
CA GLN A 138 -9.13 37.51 30.99
C GLN A 138 -7.83 36.76 30.62
N ALA A 139 -6.70 37.06 31.28
CA ALA A 139 -5.43 36.36 31.07
C ALA A 139 -5.44 34.90 31.57
N GLN A 140 -6.23 34.58 32.60
CA GLN A 140 -6.40 33.23 33.12
C GLN A 140 -7.41 32.39 32.33
N LEU A 141 -8.49 33.00 31.81
CA LEU A 141 -9.54 32.29 31.09
C LEU A 141 -9.24 32.11 29.59
N ASN A 142 -8.65 33.12 28.92
CA ASN A 142 -8.41 33.06 27.47
C ASN A 142 -7.51 31.88 27.00
N PRO A 143 -6.54 31.37 27.77
CA PRO A 143 -5.79 30.18 27.38
C PRO A 143 -6.61 28.89 27.37
N ILE A 144 -7.65 28.78 28.21
CA ILE A 144 -8.35 27.51 28.50
C ILE A 144 -8.90 26.83 27.22
N PRO A 145 -9.56 27.53 26.27
CA PRO A 145 -9.99 26.91 25.02
C PRO A 145 -8.83 26.34 24.18
N GLU A 146 -7.69 27.04 24.13
CA GLU A 146 -6.52 26.61 23.36
C GLU A 146 -5.79 25.44 24.06
N GLU A 147 -5.77 25.40 25.40
CA GLU A 147 -5.27 24.25 26.15
C GLU A 147 -6.16 23.01 25.99
N VAL A 148 -7.48 23.18 25.90
CA VAL A 148 -8.44 22.10 25.56
C VAL A 148 -8.22 21.60 24.13
N ILE A 149 -7.94 22.49 23.17
CA ILE A 149 -7.59 22.10 21.79
C ILE A 149 -6.25 21.34 21.77
N ARG A 150 -5.22 21.82 22.48
CA ARG A 150 -3.90 21.17 22.59
C ARG A 150 -4.00 19.77 23.20
N MET A 151 -4.65 19.65 24.36
CA MET A 151 -4.91 18.38 25.03
C MET A 151 -5.75 17.44 24.15
N GLY A 152 -6.72 18.01 23.42
CA GLY A 152 -7.47 17.31 22.38
C GLY A 152 -6.54 16.70 21.32
N ALA A 153 -5.68 17.51 20.69
CA ALA A 153 -4.74 17.05 19.67
C ALA A 153 -3.80 15.95 20.19
N GLU A 154 -3.30 16.07 21.43
CA GLU A 154 -2.47 15.03 22.07
C GLU A 154 -3.25 13.70 22.27
N ILE A 155 -4.51 13.76 22.73
CA ILE A 155 -5.37 12.59 22.90
C ILE A 155 -5.68 11.95 21.53
N MET A 156 -5.95 12.77 20.51
CA MET A 156 -6.24 12.27 19.15
C MET A 156 -5.00 11.65 18.49
N ALA A 157 -3.80 12.21 18.69
CA ALA A 157 -2.55 11.60 18.26
C ALA A 157 -2.36 10.20 18.88
N ARG A 158 -2.49 10.08 20.21
CA ARG A 158 -2.41 8.78 20.92
C ARG A 158 -3.50 7.80 20.47
N ARG A 159 -4.72 8.27 20.16
CA ARG A 159 -5.79 7.42 19.58
C ARG A 159 -5.41 6.91 18.19
N ILE A 160 -4.84 7.74 17.34
CA ILE A 160 -4.35 7.35 16.00
C ILE A 160 -3.20 6.35 16.10
N GLU A 161 -2.26 6.54 17.03
CA GLU A 161 -1.18 5.58 17.32
C GLU A 161 -1.72 4.21 17.76
N LEU A 162 -2.68 4.18 18.70
CA LEU A 162 -3.33 2.95 19.15
C LEU A 162 -4.11 2.24 18.03
N ILE A 163 -4.86 2.98 17.22
CA ILE A 163 -5.57 2.43 16.05
C ILE A 163 -4.57 1.87 15.04
N ASN A 164 -3.45 2.55 14.78
CA ASN A 164 -2.41 2.05 13.88
C ASN A 164 -1.69 0.81 14.43
N LEU A 165 -1.46 0.73 15.75
CA LEU A 165 -0.91 -0.46 16.41
C LEU A 165 -1.86 -1.67 16.28
N LEU A 166 -3.18 -1.47 16.42
CA LEU A 166 -4.19 -2.51 16.16
C LEU A 166 -4.22 -2.90 14.67
N ARG A 167 -4.16 -1.93 13.76
CA ARG A 167 -4.06 -2.16 12.30
C ARG A 167 -2.82 -2.96 11.91
N CYS A 168 -1.70 -2.81 12.64
CA CYS A 168 -0.48 -3.58 12.45
C CYS A 168 -0.57 -5.00 13.02
N LYS A 169 -1.13 -5.18 14.24
CA LYS A 169 -1.31 -6.51 14.84
C LYS A 169 -2.18 -7.42 13.97
N HIS A 170 -3.35 -6.94 13.56
CA HIS A 170 -4.28 -7.73 12.73
C HIS A 170 -3.95 -7.68 11.24
N ARG A 171 -2.66 -7.67 10.87
CA ARG A 171 -2.20 -7.70 9.47
C ARG A 171 -2.09 -9.13 8.93
N THR A 172 -1.77 -10.09 9.79
CA THR A 172 -1.76 -11.54 9.50
C THR A 172 -3.16 -12.10 9.27
N ASP A 173 -4.12 -11.63 10.06
CA ASP A 173 -5.45 -12.22 10.18
C ASP A 173 -6.36 -11.92 8.97
N ARG A 174 -5.92 -11.03 8.07
CA ARG A 174 -6.63 -10.62 6.84
C ARG A 174 -6.39 -11.57 5.66
N SER A 175 -5.89 -12.78 5.92
CA SER A 175 -5.61 -13.80 4.92
C SER A 175 -6.87 -14.40 4.27
N THR A 176 -8.04 -14.26 4.89
CA THR A 176 -9.32 -14.71 4.34
C THR A 176 -10.21 -13.55 3.88
N PHE A 177 -11.05 -13.80 2.86
CA PHE A 177 -11.86 -12.75 2.23
C PHE A 177 -12.90 -12.11 3.18
N HIS A 178 -13.58 -12.92 4.00
CA HIS A 178 -14.56 -12.42 4.98
C HIS A 178 -13.91 -11.55 6.06
N THR A 179 -12.85 -12.02 6.72
CA THR A 179 -12.15 -11.24 7.76
C THR A 179 -11.60 -9.92 7.19
N ASN A 180 -11.10 -9.91 5.96
CA ASN A 180 -10.65 -8.69 5.28
C ASN A 180 -11.82 -7.72 4.99
N SER A 181 -13.02 -8.22 4.70
CA SER A 181 -14.23 -7.38 4.54
C SER A 181 -14.67 -6.76 5.87
N GLU A 182 -14.78 -7.56 6.92
CA GLU A 182 -15.11 -7.11 8.28
C GLU A 182 -14.09 -6.09 8.80
N TRP A 183 -12.80 -6.33 8.57
CA TRP A 183 -11.73 -5.39 8.92
C TRP A 183 -11.79 -4.08 8.13
N LYS A 184 -12.38 -4.04 6.93
CA LYS A 184 -12.60 -2.76 6.21
C LYS A 184 -13.73 -1.97 6.85
N THR A 185 -14.89 -2.59 7.10
CA THR A 185 -16.02 -1.96 7.79
C THR A 185 -15.60 -1.40 9.15
N LYS A 186 -14.91 -2.22 9.95
CA LYS A 186 -14.43 -1.84 11.30
C LYS A 186 -13.36 -0.75 11.30
N ASN A 187 -12.55 -0.64 10.23
CA ASN A 187 -11.65 0.50 10.06
C ASN A 187 -12.43 1.80 9.79
N ILE A 188 -13.44 1.75 8.92
CA ILE A 188 -14.30 2.90 8.59
C ILE A 188 -15.07 3.37 9.84
N GLU A 189 -15.56 2.44 10.66
CA GLU A 189 -16.18 2.75 11.97
C GLU A 189 -15.20 3.48 12.90
N LEU A 190 -13.98 2.95 13.08
CA LEU A 190 -12.95 3.56 13.94
C LEU A 190 -12.50 4.94 13.44
N ASP A 191 -12.39 5.15 12.12
CA ASP A 191 -12.07 6.46 11.53
C ASP A 191 -13.24 7.45 11.73
N ASN A 192 -14.49 7.02 11.51
CA ASN A 192 -15.70 7.83 11.74
C ASN A 192 -15.85 8.26 13.21
N GLU A 193 -15.65 7.34 14.17
CA GLU A 193 -15.62 7.67 15.61
C GLU A 193 -14.53 8.72 15.90
N THR A 194 -13.36 8.57 15.30
CA THR A 194 -12.22 9.46 15.52
C THR A 194 -12.51 10.85 14.96
N GLU A 195 -13.16 10.96 13.81
CA GLU A 195 -13.61 12.24 13.28
C GLU A 195 -14.72 12.88 14.14
N GLN A 196 -15.68 12.07 14.63
CA GLN A 196 -16.74 12.53 15.53
C GLN A 196 -16.18 13.07 16.85
N LEU A 197 -15.20 12.39 17.45
CA LEU A 197 -14.49 12.86 18.64
C LEU A 197 -13.75 14.17 18.37
N HIS A 198 -13.09 14.31 17.22
CA HIS A 198 -12.41 15.56 16.85
C HIS A 198 -13.40 16.74 16.75
N ARG A 199 -14.55 16.54 16.07
CA ARG A 199 -15.62 17.55 16.00
C ARG A 199 -16.18 17.89 17.37
N MET A 200 -16.33 16.90 18.27
CA MET A 200 -16.84 17.10 19.63
C MET A 200 -15.88 17.96 20.47
N VAL A 201 -14.56 17.67 20.45
CA VAL A 201 -13.56 18.43 21.21
C VAL A 201 -13.46 19.87 20.71
N ALA A 202 -13.44 20.09 19.39
CA ALA A 202 -13.47 21.43 18.82
C ALA A 202 -14.75 22.20 19.22
N GLY A 203 -15.91 21.52 19.21
CA GLY A 203 -17.17 22.09 19.67
C GLY A 203 -17.18 22.47 21.16
N ILE A 204 -16.53 21.69 22.02
CA ILE A 204 -16.35 22.01 23.45
C ILE A 204 -15.47 23.24 23.64
N ALA A 205 -14.35 23.34 22.91
CA ALA A 205 -13.46 24.50 23.00
C ALA A 205 -14.15 25.81 22.58
N GLU A 206 -14.88 25.82 21.46
CA GLU A 206 -15.62 27.00 21.00
C GLU A 206 -16.82 27.34 21.92
N ASN A 207 -17.44 26.33 22.55
CA ASN A 207 -18.45 26.54 23.59
C ASN A 207 -17.87 27.17 24.86
N LEU A 208 -16.67 26.77 25.28
CA LEU A 208 -15.95 27.40 26.39
C LEU A 208 -15.56 28.83 26.05
N LYS A 209 -14.98 29.07 24.85
CA LYS A 209 -14.58 30.38 24.35
C LYS A 209 -15.73 31.38 24.30
N SER A 210 -16.89 30.97 23.78
CA SER A 210 -18.10 31.80 23.76
C SER A 210 -18.67 32.08 25.16
N LYS A 211 -18.66 31.10 26.08
CA LYS A 211 -19.03 31.32 27.49
C LYS A 211 -18.08 32.26 28.24
N ILE A 212 -16.78 32.12 28.02
CA ILE A 212 -15.74 32.98 28.60
C ILE A 212 -15.93 34.41 28.12
N ASN A 213 -16.06 34.63 26.81
CA ASN A 213 -16.34 35.95 26.24
C ASN A 213 -17.62 36.58 26.82
N TYR A 214 -18.73 35.82 26.87
CA TYR A 214 -19.99 36.28 27.46
C TYR A 214 -19.86 36.66 28.95
N SER A 215 -19.10 35.88 29.73
CA SER A 215 -18.84 36.14 31.14
C SER A 215 -17.95 37.37 31.36
N LEU A 216 -16.93 37.56 30.50
CA LEU A 216 -16.10 38.76 30.49
C LEU A 216 -16.90 40.00 30.08
N ASP A 217 -17.80 39.90 29.10
CA ASP A 217 -18.66 41.01 28.67
C ASP A 217 -19.69 41.41 29.75
N LEU A 218 -20.25 40.44 30.47
CA LEU A 218 -21.04 40.71 31.68
C LEU A 218 -20.21 41.41 32.77
N ALA A 219 -18.97 40.98 32.98
CA ALA A 219 -18.10 41.53 34.02
C ALA A 219 -17.57 42.94 33.70
N LYS A 220 -17.56 43.36 32.43
CA LYS A 220 -17.23 44.74 32.01
C LYS A 220 -18.29 45.78 32.40
N ILE A 221 -19.50 45.36 32.79
CA ILE A 221 -20.58 46.29 33.19
C ILE A 221 -20.23 46.91 34.55
N PRO A 222 -20.09 48.26 34.68
CA PRO A 222 -19.65 48.87 35.92
C PRO A 222 -20.66 48.66 37.07
N TRP A 223 -20.24 47.94 38.11
CA TRP A 223 -21.08 47.60 39.27
C TRP A 223 -21.65 48.83 40.00
N ILE A 224 -20.98 49.98 39.88
CA ILE A 224 -21.44 51.29 40.37
C ILE A 224 -22.84 51.64 39.84
N ASP A 225 -23.17 51.33 38.58
CA ASP A 225 -24.47 51.73 38.01
C ASP A 225 -25.65 50.92 38.56
N ARG A 226 -25.37 49.84 39.32
CA ARG A 226 -26.39 49.06 40.05
C ARG A 226 -27.04 49.87 41.17
N GLU A 227 -26.30 50.78 41.82
CA GLU A 227 -26.88 51.72 42.78
C GLU A 227 -27.72 52.79 42.11
N THR A 228 -27.27 53.38 41.00
CA THR A 228 -28.04 54.39 40.26
C THR A 228 -29.29 53.80 39.62
N ALA A 229 -29.23 52.55 39.13
CA ALA A 229 -30.41 51.80 38.70
C ALA A 229 -31.40 51.58 39.86
N LYS A 230 -30.93 51.12 41.04
CA LYS A 230 -31.77 50.96 42.24
C LYS A 230 -32.40 52.28 42.68
N LYS A 231 -31.62 53.36 42.74
CA LYS A 231 -32.07 54.73 43.09
C LYS A 231 -33.02 55.33 42.04
N LYS A 232 -32.96 54.88 40.77
CA LYS A 232 -33.98 55.19 39.74
C LYS A 232 -35.28 54.40 39.98
N MET A 233 -35.22 53.09 40.23
CA MET A 233 -36.41 52.28 40.55
C MET A 233 -37.15 52.79 41.80
N GLU A 234 -36.42 53.08 42.89
CA GLU A 234 -37.01 53.62 44.13
C GLU A 234 -37.64 55.00 43.95
N ARG A 235 -37.20 55.78 42.96
CA ARG A 235 -37.79 57.08 42.60
C ARG A 235 -39.11 56.89 41.83
N ILE A 236 -39.08 56.04 40.80
CA ILE A 236 -40.26 55.68 40.00
C ILE A 236 -41.35 55.03 40.86
N GLN A 237 -41.00 54.18 41.83
CA GLN A 237 -41.96 53.61 42.78
C GLN A 237 -42.63 54.68 43.67
N LYS A 238 -41.89 55.71 44.10
CA LYS A 238 -42.44 56.82 44.89
C LYS A 238 -43.34 57.74 44.05
N GLU A 239 -42.99 57.97 42.79
CA GLU A 239 -43.82 58.72 41.84
C GLU A 239 -45.13 57.98 41.54
N ASN A 240 -45.09 56.66 41.30
CA ASN A 240 -46.30 55.85 41.12
C ASN A 240 -47.20 55.85 42.37
N ALA A 241 -46.66 55.74 43.58
CA ALA A 241 -47.45 55.81 44.81
C ALA A 241 -48.13 57.19 45.00
N LEU A 242 -47.45 58.28 44.64
CA LEU A 242 -48.02 59.63 44.64
C LEU A 242 -49.10 59.84 43.57
N LEU A 243 -48.98 59.18 42.41
CA LEU A 243 -50.01 59.20 41.37
C LEU A 243 -51.25 58.40 41.77
N GLN A 244 -51.09 57.25 42.45
CA GLN A 244 -52.21 56.47 42.99
C GLN A 244 -53.01 57.28 44.02
N HIS A 245 -52.34 57.91 45.00
CA HIS A 245 -53.03 58.72 46.02
C HIS A 245 -53.79 59.93 45.45
N LYS A 246 -53.33 60.49 44.31
CA LYS A 246 -54.06 61.57 43.60
C LYS A 246 -55.31 61.10 42.84
N ILE A 247 -55.39 59.81 42.50
CA ILE A 247 -56.56 59.24 41.81
C ILE A 247 -57.69 58.97 42.82
N GLU A 248 -57.36 58.72 44.10
CA GLU A 248 -58.34 58.43 45.16
C GLU A 248 -59.04 59.70 45.71
N GLU A 249 -58.45 60.88 45.59
CA GLU A 249 -58.96 62.13 46.20
C GLU A 249 -60.08 62.86 45.40
N THR A 250 -60.52 62.35 44.24
CA THR A 250 -61.33 63.14 43.28
C THR A 250 -62.72 62.58 42.92
N SER A 251 -63.24 61.57 43.64
CA SER A 251 -64.57 60.98 43.35
C SER A 251 -65.72 61.60 44.16
N ALA A 252 -66.50 62.51 43.54
CA ALA A 252 -67.77 63.04 44.06
C ALA A 252 -68.83 63.21 42.94
N PRO A 253 -70.15 63.11 43.21
CA PRO A 253 -71.07 62.47 42.26
C PRO A 253 -71.69 63.39 41.18
N SER A 254 -71.00 63.51 40.04
CA SER A 254 -71.64 63.70 38.72
C SER A 254 -71.29 62.57 37.74
N TYR A 255 -70.68 61.50 38.27
CA TYR A 255 -69.86 60.62 37.46
C TYR A 255 -70.57 59.49 36.73
N GLN A 256 -71.75 58.99 37.13
CA GLN A 256 -72.19 57.65 36.68
C GLN A 256 -72.24 57.47 35.15
N SER A 257 -72.88 58.38 34.40
CA SER A 257 -72.90 58.31 32.92
C SER A 257 -71.51 58.46 32.30
N VAL A 258 -70.71 59.40 32.82
CA VAL A 258 -69.33 59.65 32.38
C VAL A 258 -68.42 58.47 32.76
N CYS A 259 -68.72 57.74 33.84
CA CYS A 259 -68.02 56.54 34.27
C CYS A 259 -68.40 55.34 33.41
N ASP A 260 -69.67 55.18 33.03
CA ASP A 260 -70.08 54.11 32.12
C ASP A 260 -69.49 54.34 30.71
N GLU A 261 -69.39 55.60 30.25
CA GLU A 261 -68.67 55.97 29.03
C GLU A 261 -67.15 55.84 29.18
N LEU A 262 -66.55 56.26 30.31
CA LEU A 262 -65.12 56.10 30.60
C LEU A 262 -64.73 54.63 30.83
N VAL A 263 -65.64 53.78 31.29
CA VAL A 263 -65.44 52.32 31.40
C VAL A 263 -65.51 51.67 30.02
N LYS A 264 -66.43 52.12 29.14
CA LYS A 264 -66.43 51.73 27.73
C LYS A 264 -65.18 52.22 27.00
N GLU A 265 -64.74 53.47 27.22
CA GLU A 265 -63.49 54.03 26.65
C GLU A 265 -62.27 53.29 27.20
N LYS A 266 -62.17 53.04 28.51
CA LYS A 266 -61.10 52.22 29.10
C LYS A 266 -61.10 50.79 28.56
N ALA A 267 -62.25 50.13 28.40
CA ALA A 267 -62.32 48.78 27.85
C ALA A 267 -61.95 48.74 26.35
N ALA A 268 -62.39 49.74 25.57
CA ALA A 268 -62.00 49.90 24.17
C ALA A 268 -60.51 50.26 24.04
N ARG A 269 -59.96 51.05 24.96
CA ARG A 269 -58.55 51.47 25.01
C ARG A 269 -57.62 50.35 25.46
N GLU A 270 -58.04 49.54 26.42
CA GLU A 270 -57.27 48.38 26.88
C GLU A 270 -57.28 47.27 25.81
N SER A 271 -58.41 47.00 25.15
CA SER A 271 -58.43 46.09 23.99
C SER A 271 -57.66 46.64 22.78
N LEU A 272 -57.71 47.96 22.50
CA LEU A 272 -56.85 48.58 21.48
C LEU A 272 -55.36 48.45 21.85
N LYS A 273 -55.01 48.57 23.13
CA LYS A 273 -53.65 48.40 23.66
C LYS A 273 -53.18 46.93 23.58
N GLU A 274 -54.08 45.96 23.77
CA GLU A 274 -53.79 44.54 23.48
C GLU A 274 -53.57 44.30 21.98
N VAL A 275 -54.38 44.90 21.11
CA VAL A 275 -54.21 44.87 19.64
C VAL A 275 -52.89 45.53 19.21
N VAL A 276 -52.53 46.67 19.80
CA VAL A 276 -51.22 47.33 19.56
C VAL A 276 -50.07 46.47 20.09
N SER A 277 -50.17 45.92 21.30
CA SER A 277 -49.12 45.06 21.89
C SER A 277 -48.90 43.77 21.09
N THR A 278 -49.97 43.16 20.59
CA THR A 278 -49.88 41.98 19.71
C THR A 278 -49.31 42.35 18.34
N ALA A 279 -49.74 43.46 17.74
CA ALA A 279 -49.15 43.98 16.50
C ALA A 279 -47.65 44.32 16.66
N GLU A 280 -47.24 44.96 17.75
CA GLU A 280 -45.83 45.21 18.07
C GLU A 280 -45.05 43.92 18.30
N SER A 281 -45.66 42.89 18.88
CA SER A 281 -45.05 41.57 19.03
C SER A 281 -44.84 40.90 17.67
N MET A 282 -45.85 40.94 16.80
CA MET A 282 -45.74 40.46 15.42
C MET A 282 -44.71 41.25 14.61
N LEU A 283 -44.61 42.57 14.79
CA LEU A 283 -43.57 43.40 14.16
C LEU A 283 -42.16 43.09 14.70
N ARG A 284 -42.01 42.77 15.99
CA ARG A 284 -40.74 42.28 16.55
C ARG A 284 -40.34 40.93 15.95
N VAL A 285 -41.28 39.99 15.82
CA VAL A 285 -41.05 38.69 15.16
C VAL A 285 -40.72 38.87 13.68
N ALA A 286 -41.44 39.73 12.96
CA ALA A 286 -41.19 40.03 11.55
C ALA A 286 -39.81 40.67 11.33
N ARG A 287 -39.41 41.64 12.16
CA ARG A 287 -38.06 42.25 12.12
C ARG A 287 -36.96 41.22 12.39
N ALA A 288 -37.13 40.37 13.41
CA ALA A 288 -36.17 39.28 13.67
C ALA A 288 -36.09 38.28 12.50
N ARG A 289 -37.23 37.98 11.85
CA ARG A 289 -37.29 37.13 10.66
C ARG A 289 -36.60 37.77 9.45
N ILE A 290 -36.76 39.08 9.23
CA ILE A 290 -36.06 39.83 8.19
C ILE A 290 -34.55 39.75 8.40
N VAL A 291 -34.03 40.07 9.59
CA VAL A 291 -32.59 39.99 9.89
C VAL A 291 -32.05 38.56 9.70
N THR A 292 -32.86 37.53 10.02
CA THR A 292 -32.50 36.13 9.76
C THR A 292 -32.40 35.81 8.26
N LEU A 293 -33.35 36.31 7.46
CA LEU A 293 -33.38 36.13 6.00
C LEU A 293 -32.27 36.93 5.31
N GLU A 294 -31.98 38.14 5.76
CA GLU A 294 -30.87 38.97 5.28
C GLU A 294 -29.51 38.29 5.52
N ARG A 295 -29.34 37.67 6.70
CA ARG A 295 -28.16 36.84 6.99
C ARG A 295 -28.09 35.64 6.05
N GLN A 296 -29.16 34.87 5.90
CA GLN A 296 -29.21 33.73 4.97
C GLN A 296 -28.93 34.14 3.52
N LEU A 297 -29.40 35.32 3.10
CA LEU A 297 -29.15 35.90 1.77
C LEU A 297 -27.69 36.36 1.59
N LYS A 298 -27.02 36.80 2.67
CA LYS A 298 -25.58 37.09 2.66
C LYS A 298 -24.74 35.83 2.62
N ASP A 299 -25.07 34.84 3.45
CA ASP A 299 -24.34 33.57 3.54
C ASP A 299 -24.43 32.81 2.20
N THR A 300 -25.64 32.69 1.62
CA THR A 300 -25.83 32.06 0.29
C THR A 300 -25.17 32.81 -0.87
N LYS A 301 -24.96 34.14 -0.79
CA LYS A 301 -24.14 34.87 -1.79
C LYS A 301 -22.67 34.46 -1.72
N VAL A 302 -22.11 34.33 -0.51
CA VAL A 302 -20.73 33.86 -0.31
C VAL A 302 -20.56 32.42 -0.81
N ASP A 303 -21.53 31.55 -0.53
CA ASP A 303 -21.53 30.18 -1.06
C ASP A 303 -21.54 30.15 -2.60
N LEU A 304 -22.42 30.95 -3.24
CA LEU A 304 -22.54 31.05 -4.69
C LEU A 304 -21.24 31.57 -5.33
N GLU A 305 -20.58 32.57 -4.73
CA GLU A 305 -19.25 33.01 -5.15
C GLU A 305 -18.16 31.95 -4.96
N SER A 306 -18.26 31.11 -3.91
CA SER A 306 -17.33 29.99 -3.71
C SER A 306 -17.53 28.91 -4.78
N VAL A 307 -18.78 28.64 -5.18
CA VAL A 307 -19.13 27.68 -6.24
C VAL A 307 -18.68 28.21 -7.61
N ARG A 308 -18.85 29.51 -7.89
CA ARG A 308 -18.32 30.14 -9.11
C ARG A 308 -16.81 30.06 -9.22
N ARG A 309 -16.07 30.27 -8.12
CA ARG A 309 -14.62 30.08 -8.08
C ARG A 309 -14.24 28.63 -8.38
N LYS A 310 -14.80 27.67 -7.63
CA LYS A 310 -14.60 26.22 -7.86
C LYS A 310 -14.93 25.79 -9.30
N TYR A 311 -15.96 26.37 -9.91
CA TYR A 311 -16.31 26.10 -11.30
C TYR A 311 -15.24 26.62 -12.28
N ALA A 312 -14.74 27.85 -12.09
CA ALA A 312 -13.66 28.41 -12.91
C ALA A 312 -12.35 27.61 -12.74
N ASP A 313 -12.02 27.21 -11.51
CA ASP A 313 -10.85 26.35 -11.21
C ASP A 313 -10.97 24.99 -11.93
N LEU A 314 -12.16 24.38 -11.90
CA LEU A 314 -12.45 23.14 -12.63
C LEU A 314 -12.35 23.33 -14.15
N GLU A 315 -12.91 24.41 -14.71
CA GLU A 315 -12.84 24.68 -16.14
C GLU A 315 -11.39 24.89 -16.62
N GLN A 316 -10.57 25.58 -15.83
CA GLN A 316 -9.12 25.72 -16.08
C GLN A 316 -8.41 24.36 -16.03
N LEU A 317 -8.75 23.50 -15.06
CA LEU A 317 -8.22 22.12 -14.99
C LEU A 317 -8.66 21.27 -16.19
N TYR A 318 -9.89 21.42 -16.70
CA TYR A 318 -10.34 20.75 -17.93
C TYR A 318 -9.53 21.20 -19.14
N ARG A 319 -9.41 22.52 -19.39
CA ARG A 319 -8.62 23.06 -20.52
C ARG A 319 -7.14 22.66 -20.44
N HIS A 320 -6.55 22.63 -19.25
CA HIS A 320 -5.17 22.15 -19.07
C HIS A 320 -5.04 20.64 -19.30
N ARG A 321 -6.02 19.84 -18.86
CA ARG A 321 -6.07 18.38 -19.09
C ARG A 321 -6.22 18.06 -20.58
N GLU A 322 -7.05 18.81 -21.30
CA GLU A 322 -7.27 18.73 -22.75
C GLU A 322 -5.99 19.03 -23.53
N SER A 323 -5.37 20.20 -23.30
CA SER A 323 -4.06 20.55 -23.87
C SER A 323 -2.98 19.50 -23.55
N SER A 324 -3.02 18.91 -22.35
CA SER A 324 -2.12 17.82 -21.94
C SER A 324 -2.40 16.50 -22.69
N TYR A 325 -3.65 16.22 -23.11
CA TYR A 325 -3.97 15.09 -23.99
C TYR A 325 -3.50 15.34 -25.42
N ASP A 326 -3.69 16.55 -25.97
CA ASP A 326 -3.18 16.90 -27.30
C ASP A 326 -1.65 16.78 -27.38
N ALA A 327 -0.94 17.27 -26.36
CA ALA A 327 0.51 17.14 -26.26
C ALA A 327 0.97 15.67 -26.17
N ARG A 328 0.22 14.81 -25.47
CA ARG A 328 0.48 13.35 -25.46
C ARG A 328 0.16 12.70 -26.80
N SER A 329 -0.94 13.08 -27.45
CA SER A 329 -1.37 12.55 -28.74
C SER A 329 -0.34 12.85 -29.83
N LYS A 330 0.12 14.10 -29.92
CA LYS A 330 1.20 14.50 -30.85
C LYS A 330 2.48 13.70 -30.61
N LYS A 331 2.93 13.58 -29.36
CA LYS A 331 4.09 12.75 -29.01
C LYS A 331 3.91 11.26 -29.33
N LEU A 332 2.71 10.71 -29.17
CA LEU A 332 2.43 9.32 -29.53
C LEU A 332 2.48 9.11 -31.05
N ILE A 333 1.99 10.06 -31.84
CA ILE A 333 2.09 10.05 -33.30
C ILE A 333 3.54 10.22 -33.77
N GLU A 334 4.32 11.09 -33.13
CA GLU A 334 5.76 11.26 -33.36
C GLU A 334 6.52 9.95 -33.06
N VAL A 335 6.25 9.31 -31.93
CA VAL A 335 6.84 8.01 -31.56
C VAL A 335 6.43 6.91 -32.54
N SER A 336 5.16 6.85 -32.95
CA SER A 336 4.68 5.89 -33.98
C SER A 336 5.48 6.03 -35.27
N LYS A 337 5.62 7.27 -35.78
CA LYS A 337 6.41 7.56 -37.00
C LYS A 337 7.88 7.18 -36.86
N THR A 338 8.50 7.41 -35.69
CA THR A 338 9.88 6.92 -35.46
C THR A 338 9.94 5.39 -35.43
N GLY A 339 8.93 4.73 -34.87
CA GLY A 339 8.77 3.28 -34.90
C GLY A 339 8.66 2.75 -36.33
N GLU A 340 7.73 3.29 -37.13
CA GLU A 340 7.53 2.99 -38.55
C GLU A 340 8.85 3.11 -39.34
N ILE A 341 9.58 4.23 -39.19
CA ILE A 341 10.89 4.44 -39.84
C ILE A 341 11.92 3.40 -39.40
N THR A 342 11.98 3.02 -38.11
CA THR A 342 12.90 1.97 -37.65
C THR A 342 12.50 0.58 -38.14
N ILE A 343 11.21 0.28 -38.27
CA ILE A 343 10.69 -0.99 -38.80
C ILE A 343 11.01 -1.09 -40.30
N GLU A 344 10.86 0.00 -41.05
CA GLU A 344 11.31 0.04 -42.45
C GLU A 344 12.82 -0.17 -42.58
N ALA A 345 13.63 0.49 -41.74
CA ALA A 345 15.08 0.33 -41.78
C ALA A 345 15.52 -1.12 -41.46
N LEU A 346 14.90 -1.74 -40.44
CA LEU A 346 15.14 -3.15 -40.09
C LEU A 346 14.63 -4.11 -41.18
N SER A 347 13.51 -3.80 -41.84
CA SER A 347 13.00 -4.61 -42.96
C SER A 347 13.97 -4.60 -44.12
N ARG A 348 14.48 -3.42 -44.53
CA ARG A 348 15.49 -3.30 -45.58
C ARG A 348 16.81 -4.02 -45.21
N GLN A 349 17.18 -4.03 -43.93
CA GLN A 349 18.34 -4.80 -43.45
C GLN A 349 18.09 -6.32 -43.50
N ARG A 350 16.91 -6.81 -43.12
CA ARG A 350 16.49 -8.21 -43.32
C ARG A 350 16.59 -8.58 -44.79
N ASP A 351 15.98 -7.80 -45.68
CA ASP A 351 15.89 -8.11 -47.10
C ASP A 351 17.29 -8.19 -47.75
N ALA A 352 18.21 -7.30 -47.35
CA ALA A 352 19.61 -7.35 -47.77
C ALA A 352 20.38 -8.57 -47.23
N LEU A 353 20.07 -9.03 -46.01
CA LEU A 353 20.65 -10.24 -45.43
C LEU A 353 20.07 -11.51 -46.06
N GLU A 354 18.77 -11.56 -46.34
CA GLU A 354 18.11 -12.67 -47.04
C GLU A 354 18.64 -12.82 -48.47
N ALA A 355 18.82 -11.72 -49.20
CA ALA A 355 19.47 -11.71 -50.50
C ALA A 355 20.90 -12.28 -50.44
N ARG A 356 21.70 -11.87 -49.43
CA ARG A 356 23.07 -12.38 -49.24
C ARG A 356 23.12 -13.85 -48.81
N VAL A 357 22.15 -14.32 -48.03
CA VAL A 357 22.02 -15.75 -47.68
C VAL A 357 21.62 -16.58 -48.90
N LYS A 358 20.81 -16.03 -49.82
CA LYS A 358 20.49 -16.68 -51.10
C LYS A 358 21.73 -16.77 -52.00
N GLU A 359 22.47 -15.67 -52.16
CA GLU A 359 23.73 -15.63 -52.92
C GLU A 359 24.76 -16.66 -52.39
N LEU A 360 24.94 -16.73 -51.06
CA LEU A 360 25.86 -17.70 -50.44
C LEU A 360 25.41 -19.16 -50.61
N ARG A 361 24.10 -19.44 -50.73
CA ARG A 361 23.59 -20.78 -51.06
C ARG A 361 23.87 -21.14 -52.52
N GLU A 362 23.60 -20.22 -53.44
CA GLU A 362 23.89 -20.41 -54.86
C GLU A 362 25.40 -20.63 -55.10
N GLN A 363 26.27 -19.89 -54.41
CA GLN A 363 27.72 -20.12 -54.42
C GLN A 363 28.11 -21.49 -53.83
N ALA A 364 27.42 -21.97 -52.79
CA ALA A 364 27.67 -23.30 -52.21
C ALA A 364 27.21 -24.44 -53.13
N GLU A 365 26.04 -24.33 -53.75
CA GLU A 365 25.53 -25.31 -54.73
C GLU A 365 26.45 -25.42 -55.95
N ILE A 366 26.95 -24.28 -56.48
CA ILE A 366 27.94 -24.27 -57.57
C ILE A 366 29.26 -24.93 -57.13
N ALA A 367 29.72 -24.67 -55.90
CA ALA A 367 30.94 -25.29 -55.36
C ALA A 367 30.79 -26.80 -55.14
N GLU A 368 29.61 -27.27 -54.73
CA GLU A 368 29.29 -28.69 -54.57
C GLU A 368 29.22 -29.40 -55.93
N GLN A 369 28.53 -28.83 -56.92
CA GLN A 369 28.51 -29.36 -58.29
C GLN A 369 29.94 -29.47 -58.87
N ALA A 370 30.75 -28.42 -58.73
CA ALA A 370 32.14 -28.42 -59.17
C ALA A 370 33.06 -29.38 -58.38
N ALA A 371 32.63 -29.87 -57.21
CA ALA A 371 33.31 -30.95 -56.48
C ALA A 371 32.86 -32.33 -56.99
N GLN A 372 31.56 -32.53 -57.22
CA GLN A 372 30.99 -33.76 -57.79
C GLN A 372 31.55 -34.04 -59.21
N GLU A 373 31.73 -33.00 -60.04
CA GLU A 373 32.38 -33.12 -61.36
C GLU A 373 33.83 -33.60 -61.26
N ARG A 374 34.60 -33.14 -60.26
CA ARG A 374 35.98 -33.59 -60.03
C ARG A 374 36.02 -35.04 -59.56
N GLU A 375 35.16 -35.39 -58.61
CA GLU A 375 35.07 -36.77 -58.10
C GLU A 375 34.66 -37.75 -59.23
N ALA A 376 33.76 -37.34 -60.14
CA ALA A 376 33.41 -38.11 -61.32
C ALA A 376 34.59 -38.25 -62.30
N ALA A 377 35.35 -37.17 -62.55
CA ALA A 377 36.54 -37.20 -63.39
C ALA A 377 37.67 -38.07 -62.80
N GLU A 378 37.88 -38.03 -61.48
CA GLU A 378 38.84 -38.89 -60.78
C GLU A 378 38.43 -40.36 -60.84
N LYS A 379 37.14 -40.68 -60.62
CA LYS A 379 36.60 -42.05 -60.80
C LYS A 379 36.83 -42.57 -62.21
N ALA A 380 36.49 -41.78 -63.24
CA ALA A 380 36.75 -42.15 -64.64
C ALA A 380 38.24 -42.36 -64.94
N HIS A 381 39.13 -41.55 -64.34
CA HIS A 381 40.57 -41.74 -64.46
C HIS A 381 41.06 -43.03 -63.78
N VAL A 382 40.52 -43.37 -62.60
CA VAL A 382 40.80 -44.64 -61.90
C VAL A 382 40.32 -45.84 -62.71
N GLU A 383 39.13 -45.79 -63.32
CA GLU A 383 38.63 -46.85 -64.20
C GLU A 383 39.53 -47.05 -65.43
N ILE A 384 40.01 -45.97 -66.05
CA ILE A 384 40.97 -46.02 -67.17
C ILE A 384 42.30 -46.65 -66.72
N LEU A 385 42.79 -46.37 -65.50
CA LEU A 385 43.98 -47.01 -64.96
C LEU A 385 43.76 -48.51 -64.68
N GLN A 386 42.63 -48.89 -64.08
CA GLN A 386 42.30 -50.30 -63.84
C GLN A 386 42.13 -51.10 -65.15
N ALA A 387 41.58 -50.48 -66.20
CA ALA A 387 41.50 -51.09 -67.53
C ALA A 387 42.90 -51.31 -68.14
N LYS A 388 43.81 -50.34 -67.98
CA LYS A 388 45.22 -50.48 -68.40
C LYS A 388 45.95 -51.56 -67.61
N GLU A 389 45.73 -51.68 -66.29
CA GLU A 389 46.29 -52.77 -65.50
C GLU A 389 45.78 -54.15 -65.92
N LYS A 390 44.47 -54.31 -66.15
CA LYS A 390 43.91 -55.59 -66.64
C LYS A 390 44.52 -56.00 -67.98
N ASN A 391 44.65 -55.05 -68.91
CA ASN A 391 45.32 -55.30 -70.19
C ASN A 391 46.81 -55.66 -70.00
N LYS A 392 47.53 -55.00 -69.08
CA LYS A 392 48.93 -55.31 -68.77
C LYS A 392 49.08 -56.74 -68.23
N ARG A 393 48.25 -57.14 -67.25
CA ARG A 393 48.24 -58.51 -66.71
C ARG A 393 47.94 -59.55 -67.79
N ALA A 394 46.95 -59.32 -68.65
CA ALA A 394 46.65 -60.20 -69.78
C ALA A 394 47.80 -60.30 -70.81
N THR A 395 48.62 -59.26 -70.97
CA THR A 395 49.86 -59.34 -71.77
C THR A 395 51.00 -60.06 -71.04
N GLU A 396 51.11 -59.93 -69.72
CA GLU A 396 52.11 -60.60 -68.90
C GLU A 396 51.86 -62.11 -68.80
N GLU A 397 50.60 -62.52 -68.63
CA GLU A 397 50.14 -63.91 -68.72
C GLU A 397 50.50 -64.53 -70.09
N ARG A 398 50.22 -63.80 -71.18
CA ARG A 398 50.52 -64.26 -72.55
C ARG A 398 52.01 -64.28 -72.88
N VAL A 399 52.84 -63.45 -72.23
CA VAL A 399 54.30 -63.56 -72.29
C VAL A 399 54.76 -64.80 -71.54
N ALA A 400 54.24 -65.07 -70.34
CA ALA A 400 54.58 -66.27 -69.57
C ALA A 400 54.20 -67.58 -70.29
N GLU A 401 53.07 -67.61 -71.01
CA GLU A 401 52.70 -68.72 -71.92
C GLU A 401 53.74 -68.94 -73.02
N LEU A 402 54.19 -67.85 -73.67
CA LEU A 402 55.20 -67.92 -74.73
C LEU A 402 56.58 -68.32 -74.20
N GLU A 403 56.99 -67.83 -73.03
CA GLU A 403 58.21 -68.24 -72.33
C GLU A 403 58.15 -69.70 -71.85
N GLY A 404 56.96 -70.21 -71.49
CA GLY A 404 56.72 -71.63 -71.27
C GLY A 404 56.96 -72.43 -72.56
N ARG A 405 56.36 -72.01 -73.67
CA ARG A 405 56.49 -72.68 -74.97
C ARG A 405 57.91 -72.60 -75.55
N ILE A 406 58.66 -71.54 -75.27
CA ILE A 406 60.09 -71.45 -75.61
C ILE A 406 60.89 -72.50 -74.83
N ARG A 407 60.70 -72.61 -73.51
CA ARG A 407 61.39 -73.64 -72.69
C ARG A 407 61.09 -75.06 -73.15
N GLU A 408 59.84 -75.38 -73.48
CA GLU A 408 59.48 -76.69 -74.05
C GLU A 408 60.24 -77.00 -75.37
N LEU A 409 60.47 -76.00 -76.21
CA LEU A 409 61.22 -76.13 -77.45
C LEU A 409 62.74 -76.24 -77.18
N GLU A 410 63.27 -75.50 -76.21
CA GLU A 410 64.67 -75.60 -75.77
C GLU A 410 64.98 -76.97 -75.14
N GLU A 411 64.07 -77.53 -74.34
CA GLU A 411 64.16 -78.89 -73.80
C GLU A 411 64.16 -79.94 -74.92
N GLN A 412 63.26 -79.81 -75.91
CA GLN A 412 63.28 -80.68 -77.09
C GLN A 412 64.62 -80.60 -77.84
N LEU A 413 65.15 -79.39 -78.04
CA LEU A 413 66.43 -79.15 -78.70
C LEU A 413 67.63 -79.69 -77.89
N SER A 414 67.60 -79.57 -76.55
CA SER A 414 68.60 -80.16 -75.66
C SER A 414 68.58 -81.70 -75.73
N SER A 415 67.39 -82.32 -75.74
CA SER A 415 67.25 -83.78 -75.86
C SER A 415 67.74 -84.33 -77.21
N LEU A 416 67.75 -83.50 -78.26
CA LEU A 416 68.32 -83.84 -79.57
C LEU A 416 69.85 -83.67 -79.56
N ARG A 417 70.37 -82.62 -78.93
CA ARG A 417 71.82 -82.43 -78.71
C ARG A 417 72.41 -83.58 -77.89
N GLU A 418 71.74 -84.01 -76.81
CA GLU A 418 72.16 -85.18 -76.04
C GLU A 418 72.20 -86.47 -76.87
N ARG A 419 71.18 -86.71 -77.71
CA ARG A 419 71.17 -87.88 -78.61
C ARG A 419 72.31 -87.85 -79.63
N SER A 420 72.70 -86.65 -80.10
CA SER A 420 73.89 -86.47 -80.94
C SER A 420 75.20 -86.73 -80.18
N VAL A 421 75.35 -86.22 -78.94
CA VAL A 421 76.54 -86.49 -78.10
C VAL A 421 76.68 -87.98 -77.80
N ARG A 422 75.59 -88.68 -77.46
CA ARG A 422 75.59 -90.12 -77.18
C ARG A 422 76.03 -90.97 -78.38
N LEU A 423 75.84 -90.49 -79.62
CA LEU A 423 76.38 -91.15 -80.82
C LEU A 423 77.90 -90.97 -80.94
N VAL A 424 78.39 -89.73 -80.81
CA VAL A 424 79.84 -89.41 -80.83
C VAL A 424 80.60 -90.15 -79.73
N ASP A 425 80.00 -90.30 -78.55
CA ASP A 425 80.58 -91.04 -77.44
C ASP A 425 80.61 -92.56 -77.65
N MET A 426 79.86 -93.13 -78.60
CA MET A 426 80.04 -94.53 -78.99
C MET A 426 81.24 -94.72 -79.94
N GLU A 427 81.50 -93.76 -80.83
CA GLU A 427 82.69 -93.79 -81.70
C GLU A 427 83.98 -93.56 -80.91
N ARG A 428 83.96 -92.62 -79.94
CA ARG A 428 85.10 -92.37 -79.02
C ARG A 428 85.51 -93.56 -78.16
N ARG A 429 84.62 -94.53 -77.92
CA ARG A 429 84.92 -95.73 -77.10
C ARG A 429 85.65 -96.84 -77.87
N ARG A 430 86.00 -96.62 -79.15
CA ARG A 430 86.56 -97.67 -80.03
C ARG A 430 88.06 -97.56 -80.31
N CYS A 431 88.73 -96.54 -79.79
CA CYS A 431 90.16 -96.28 -80.00
C CYS A 431 90.83 -95.82 -78.70
N LEU A 432 92.05 -96.31 -78.43
CA LEU A 432 92.94 -95.92 -77.29
C LEU A 432 92.38 -96.37 -75.91
N GLU A 433 92.97 -97.30 -75.16
CA GLU A 433 94.32 -97.88 -75.11
C GLU A 433 95.48 -96.87 -74.91
N PHE A 434 96.40 -97.22 -74.00
CA PHE A 434 97.57 -96.44 -73.54
C PHE A 434 97.34 -95.18 -72.66
N ILE A 435 97.29 -95.46 -71.35
CA ILE A 435 97.84 -94.66 -70.23
C ILE A 435 99.38 -94.96 -70.13
N PRO A 436 100.25 -94.31 -69.28
CA PRO A 436 100.03 -93.20 -68.34
C PRO A 436 101.15 -92.11 -68.15
N THR A 437 100.79 -91.03 -67.43
CA THR A 437 101.58 -90.26 -66.40
C THR A 437 102.85 -89.41 -66.70
N LYS A 438 102.77 -88.14 -66.20
CA LYS A 438 103.77 -87.41 -65.37
C LYS A 438 105.03 -86.79 -66.06
N GLU A 439 105.71 -85.77 -65.49
CA GLU A 439 105.66 -85.19 -64.12
C GLU A 439 106.02 -83.66 -64.05
N ASN A 440 105.56 -82.99 -62.97
CA ASN A 440 106.06 -81.73 -62.35
C ASN A 440 106.40 -80.48 -63.19
N GLU A 441 105.46 -79.53 -63.29
CA GLU A 441 105.56 -78.18 -62.68
C GLU A 441 104.17 -77.49 -62.65
N PRO A 442 103.85 -76.59 -61.69
CA PRO A 442 102.47 -76.14 -61.49
C PRO A 442 101.93 -75.24 -62.61
N SER A 443 100.89 -75.72 -63.30
CA SER A 443 100.14 -74.95 -64.30
C SER A 443 99.13 -74.01 -63.63
N ASP A 444 98.73 -72.92 -64.30
CA ASP A 444 97.60 -72.06 -63.89
C ASP A 444 96.35 -72.88 -63.55
N ARG A 445 96.14 -73.97 -64.30
CA ARG A 445 95.06 -74.96 -64.11
C ARG A 445 95.06 -75.57 -62.71
N GLU A 446 96.22 -75.80 -62.10
CA GLU A 446 96.31 -76.28 -60.73
C GLU A 446 95.96 -75.19 -59.71
N THR A 447 96.21 -73.91 -60.03
CA THR A 447 95.77 -72.78 -59.18
C THR A 447 94.27 -72.52 -59.28
N GLU A 448 93.65 -72.77 -60.44
CA GLU A 448 92.19 -72.79 -60.59
C GLU A 448 91.59 -73.96 -59.81
N ILE A 449 92.11 -75.18 -60.01
CA ILE A 449 91.69 -76.36 -59.24
C ILE A 449 91.88 -76.14 -57.73
N TRP A 450 92.91 -75.42 -57.28
CA TRP A 450 93.08 -75.10 -55.85
C TRP A 450 92.05 -74.07 -55.36
N LYS A 451 91.68 -73.06 -56.17
CA LYS A 451 90.58 -72.13 -55.85
C LYS A 451 89.24 -72.88 -55.80
N GLU A 452 88.97 -73.74 -56.78
CA GLU A 452 87.82 -74.64 -56.81
C GLU A 452 87.82 -75.57 -55.58
N LEU A 453 88.99 -76.07 -55.15
CA LEU A 453 89.13 -76.90 -53.95
C LEU A 453 88.81 -76.12 -52.68
N GLN A 454 89.21 -74.85 -52.55
CA GLN A 454 88.79 -74.03 -51.40
C GLN A 454 87.30 -73.66 -51.46
N VAL A 455 86.75 -73.34 -52.64
CA VAL A 455 85.32 -73.06 -52.81
C VAL A 455 84.48 -74.29 -52.48
N THR A 456 84.85 -75.47 -52.98
CA THR A 456 84.18 -76.74 -52.68
C THR A 456 84.39 -77.16 -51.22
N ARG A 457 85.54 -76.89 -50.60
CA ARG A 457 85.75 -77.11 -49.16
C ARG A 457 84.86 -76.22 -48.29
N VAL A 458 84.67 -74.94 -48.67
CA VAL A 458 83.74 -74.03 -47.99
C VAL A 458 82.28 -74.43 -48.24
N ALA A 459 81.94 -74.89 -49.45
CA ALA A 459 80.62 -75.44 -49.76
C ALA A 459 80.33 -76.73 -48.96
N LEU A 460 81.31 -77.64 -48.86
CA LEU A 460 81.24 -78.85 -48.05
C LEU A 460 81.07 -78.51 -46.56
N SER A 461 81.83 -77.53 -46.05
CA SER A 461 81.68 -77.05 -44.66
C SER A 461 80.28 -76.49 -44.38
N ARG A 462 79.63 -75.84 -45.36
CA ARG A 462 78.22 -75.41 -45.27
C ARG A 462 77.25 -76.59 -45.34
N ALA A 463 77.47 -77.54 -46.24
CA ALA A 463 76.67 -78.75 -46.33
C ALA A 463 76.76 -79.60 -45.04
N GLU A 464 77.91 -79.66 -44.38
CA GLU A 464 78.09 -80.30 -43.06
C GLU A 464 77.39 -79.54 -41.93
N GLU A 465 77.33 -78.20 -42.00
CA GLU A 465 76.58 -77.36 -41.07
C GLU A 465 75.06 -77.51 -41.26
N GLU A 466 74.60 -77.55 -42.52
CA GLU A 466 73.21 -77.80 -42.91
C GLU A 466 72.77 -79.23 -42.57
N LEU A 467 73.65 -80.22 -42.73
CA LEU A 467 73.42 -81.60 -42.31
C LEU A 467 73.31 -81.69 -40.78
N ARG A 468 74.16 -81.00 -40.01
CA ARG A 468 74.03 -80.92 -38.55
C ARG A 468 72.74 -80.23 -38.10
N ARG A 469 72.29 -79.18 -38.80
CA ARG A 469 70.97 -78.57 -38.56
C ARG A 469 69.84 -79.54 -38.88
N SER A 470 69.87 -80.19 -40.04
CA SER A 470 68.89 -81.21 -40.44
C SER A 470 68.81 -82.38 -39.45
N HIS A 471 69.94 -82.79 -38.85
CA HIS A 471 69.95 -83.74 -37.73
C HIS A 471 69.30 -83.17 -36.47
N ALA A 472 69.62 -81.95 -36.05
CA ALA A 472 68.98 -81.31 -34.90
C ALA A 472 67.47 -81.08 -35.10
N ASP A 473 67.04 -80.71 -36.31
CA ASP A 473 65.65 -80.54 -36.69
C ASP A 473 64.92 -81.90 -36.75
N LYS A 474 65.58 -82.94 -37.24
CA LYS A 474 65.06 -84.33 -37.20
C LYS A 474 64.91 -84.83 -35.76
N ASP A 475 65.89 -84.58 -34.89
CA ASP A 475 65.83 -85.01 -33.49
C ASP A 475 64.79 -84.18 -32.72
N SER A 476 64.62 -82.89 -33.05
CA SER A 476 63.51 -82.05 -32.57
C SER A 476 62.15 -82.60 -33.03
N PHE A 477 62.02 -82.97 -34.30
CA PHE A 477 60.80 -83.57 -34.87
C PHE A 477 60.49 -84.95 -34.28
N LEU A 478 61.51 -85.80 -34.04
CA LEU A 478 61.36 -87.10 -33.36
C LEU A 478 60.98 -86.93 -31.89
N ASN A 479 61.54 -85.95 -31.17
CA ASN A 479 61.09 -85.62 -29.82
C ASN A 479 59.65 -85.09 -29.81
N SER A 480 59.26 -84.28 -30.80
CA SER A 480 57.89 -83.79 -30.95
C SER A 480 56.91 -84.94 -31.25
N LEU A 481 57.25 -85.85 -32.17
CA LEU A 481 56.49 -87.07 -32.45
C LEU A 481 56.41 -87.99 -31.22
N SER A 482 57.51 -88.18 -30.49
CA SER A 482 57.51 -88.99 -29.25
C SER A 482 56.67 -88.36 -28.15
N LYS A 483 56.53 -87.02 -28.14
CA LYS A 483 55.66 -86.30 -27.21
C LYS A 483 54.19 -86.40 -27.60
N ILE A 484 53.88 -86.30 -28.90
CA ILE A 484 52.54 -86.54 -29.46
C ILE A 484 52.10 -87.99 -29.18
N ALA A 485 52.97 -88.97 -29.43
CA ALA A 485 52.71 -90.39 -29.18
C ALA A 485 52.65 -90.78 -27.68
N GLN A 486 53.14 -89.91 -26.78
CA GLN A 486 52.90 -90.03 -25.32
C GLN A 486 51.64 -89.29 -24.86
N GLU A 487 51.07 -88.44 -25.71
CA GLU A 487 49.88 -87.63 -25.46
C GLU A 487 48.59 -88.20 -26.09
N GLU A 488 48.69 -89.28 -26.87
CA GLU A 488 47.58 -90.13 -27.33
C GLU A 488 47.34 -91.28 -26.34
N GLY A 489 46.64 -90.99 -25.24
CA GLY A 489 46.26 -91.99 -24.25
C GLY A 489 45.02 -91.61 -23.44
N ALA A 490 43.85 -92.05 -23.90
CA ALA A 490 42.50 -92.02 -23.27
C ALA A 490 41.96 -90.66 -22.75
N ASP A 491 42.73 -89.97 -21.91
CA ASP A 491 42.34 -88.88 -21.02
C ASP A 491 41.88 -87.58 -21.74
N LYS A 492 42.00 -87.50 -23.07
CA LYS A 492 41.57 -86.37 -23.91
C LYS A 492 40.15 -86.56 -24.46
N GLU A 493 39.74 -87.79 -24.78
CA GLU A 493 38.42 -88.06 -25.35
C GLU A 493 37.34 -87.94 -24.27
N ASP A 494 37.54 -88.57 -23.11
CA ASP A 494 36.61 -88.47 -21.97
C ASP A 494 36.43 -87.02 -21.48
N LYS A 495 37.51 -86.21 -21.47
CA LYS A 495 37.41 -84.78 -21.11
C LYS A 495 36.66 -83.98 -22.17
N MET A 496 36.87 -84.26 -23.45
CA MET A 496 36.13 -83.60 -24.53
C MET A 496 34.64 -83.97 -24.48
N ALA A 497 34.31 -85.24 -24.24
CA ALA A 497 32.94 -85.70 -24.05
C ALA A 497 32.27 -85.03 -22.83
N ALA A 498 32.96 -84.96 -21.69
CA ALA A 498 32.47 -84.29 -20.49
C ALA A 498 32.26 -82.78 -20.69
N GLU A 499 33.17 -82.09 -21.39
CA GLU A 499 32.99 -80.68 -21.74
C GLU A 499 31.83 -80.44 -22.71
N LEU A 500 31.66 -81.31 -23.72
CA LEU A 500 30.55 -81.22 -24.66
C LEU A 500 29.20 -81.45 -23.96
N LEU A 501 29.09 -82.48 -23.11
CA LEU A 501 27.86 -82.78 -22.34
C LEU A 501 27.51 -81.64 -21.37
N ASN A 502 28.51 -81.03 -20.72
CA ASN A 502 28.31 -79.84 -19.87
C ASN A 502 27.82 -78.63 -20.69
N ARG A 503 28.40 -78.38 -21.88
CA ARG A 503 27.93 -77.33 -22.79
C ARG A 503 26.51 -77.60 -23.30
N GLU A 504 26.18 -78.84 -23.63
CA GLU A 504 24.84 -79.26 -24.08
C GLU A 504 23.79 -79.11 -22.96
N GLN A 505 24.10 -79.56 -21.74
CA GLN A 505 23.25 -79.34 -20.56
C GLN A 505 23.03 -77.84 -20.28
N LYS A 506 24.06 -77.01 -20.49
CA LYS A 506 23.95 -75.55 -20.35
C LYS A 506 23.15 -74.90 -21.48
N ILE A 507 23.19 -75.44 -22.70
CA ILE A 507 22.32 -75.03 -23.82
C ILE A 507 20.87 -75.37 -23.49
N MET A 508 20.56 -76.56 -22.98
CA MET A 508 19.19 -76.93 -22.55
C MET A 508 18.67 -76.01 -21.43
N GLN A 509 19.51 -75.66 -20.45
CA GLN A 509 19.15 -74.70 -19.40
C GLN A 509 18.82 -73.31 -19.97
N LEU A 510 19.62 -72.82 -20.94
CA LEU A 510 19.37 -71.54 -21.59
C LEU A 510 18.12 -71.57 -22.48
N GLN A 511 17.84 -72.69 -23.16
CA GLN A 511 16.60 -72.89 -23.93
C GLN A 511 15.37 -72.80 -23.02
N HIS A 512 15.39 -73.50 -21.87
CA HIS A 512 14.29 -73.46 -20.91
C HIS A 512 14.05 -72.05 -20.34
N VAL A 513 15.11 -71.28 -20.05
CA VAL A 513 14.98 -69.88 -19.61
C VAL A 513 14.44 -68.97 -20.72
N ILE A 514 14.78 -69.21 -21.99
CA ILE A 514 14.22 -68.47 -23.14
C ILE A 514 12.73 -68.80 -23.34
N GLU A 515 12.33 -70.04 -23.08
CA GLU A 515 10.92 -70.47 -23.13
C GLU A 515 10.11 -69.84 -22.00
N GLU A 516 10.61 -69.89 -20.75
CA GLU A 516 10.02 -69.20 -19.60
C GLU A 516 9.90 -67.69 -19.83
N GLN A 517 10.93 -67.05 -20.39
CA GLN A 517 10.88 -65.62 -20.72
C GLN A 517 9.81 -65.29 -21.77
N ARG A 518 9.64 -66.12 -22.80
CA ARG A 518 8.59 -65.94 -23.82
C ARG A 518 7.18 -66.13 -23.27
N GLU A 519 6.97 -67.05 -22.33
CA GLU A 519 5.67 -67.19 -21.65
C GLU A 519 5.38 -65.97 -20.78
N ASN A 520 6.37 -65.46 -20.04
CA ASN A 520 6.25 -64.23 -19.27
C ASN A 520 5.99 -62.99 -20.14
N GLU A 521 6.67 -62.83 -21.27
CA GLU A 521 6.42 -61.76 -22.25
C GLU A 521 4.97 -61.81 -22.75
N LYS A 522 4.49 -63.00 -23.16
CA LYS A 522 3.12 -63.22 -23.63
C LYS A 522 2.07 -62.92 -22.56
N THR A 523 2.30 -63.29 -21.30
CA THR A 523 1.41 -62.93 -20.18
C THR A 523 1.43 -61.42 -19.92
N MET A 524 2.59 -60.77 -20.03
CA MET A 524 2.71 -59.31 -19.91
C MET A 524 1.96 -58.58 -21.02
N GLU A 525 2.10 -59.00 -22.29
CA GLU A 525 1.34 -58.48 -23.43
C GLU A 525 -0.18 -58.59 -23.20
N GLN A 526 -0.66 -59.76 -22.75
CA GLN A 526 -2.07 -59.96 -22.41
C GLN A 526 -2.53 -58.96 -21.34
N SER A 527 -1.83 -58.86 -20.21
CA SER A 527 -2.18 -57.92 -19.14
C SER A 527 -2.17 -56.45 -19.60
N MET A 528 -1.24 -56.07 -20.48
CA MET A 528 -1.16 -54.74 -21.07
C MET A 528 -2.40 -54.44 -21.91
N THR A 529 -2.82 -55.36 -22.78
CA THR A 529 -4.05 -55.18 -23.57
C THR A 529 -5.32 -55.15 -22.70
N GLU A 530 -5.36 -55.87 -21.58
CA GLU A 530 -6.46 -55.77 -20.61
C GLU A 530 -6.53 -54.38 -19.97
N TYR A 531 -5.40 -53.81 -19.52
CA TYR A 531 -5.36 -52.46 -18.98
C TYR A 531 -5.70 -51.38 -20.01
N GLU A 532 -5.28 -51.52 -21.27
CA GLU A 532 -5.67 -50.61 -22.34
C GLU A 532 -7.18 -50.64 -22.62
N ASN A 533 -7.79 -51.84 -22.63
CA ASN A 533 -9.24 -51.99 -22.77
C ASN A 533 -10.02 -51.41 -21.56
N GLN A 534 -9.53 -51.61 -20.34
CA GLN A 534 -10.10 -50.97 -19.14
C GLN A 534 -10.01 -49.44 -19.22
N LEU A 535 -8.86 -48.90 -19.66
CA LEU A 535 -8.66 -47.46 -19.82
C LEU A 535 -9.55 -46.87 -20.94
N ALA A 536 -9.76 -47.59 -22.04
CA ALA A 536 -10.71 -47.21 -23.08
C ALA A 536 -12.15 -47.18 -22.55
N THR A 537 -12.55 -48.19 -21.78
CA THR A 537 -13.88 -48.25 -21.13
C THR A 537 -14.09 -47.07 -20.18
N LEU A 538 -13.10 -46.76 -19.32
CA LEU A 538 -13.14 -45.63 -18.40
C LEU A 538 -13.21 -44.28 -19.13
N ARG A 539 -12.48 -44.12 -20.25
CA ARG A 539 -12.56 -42.92 -21.09
C ARG A 539 -13.97 -42.72 -21.68
N LEU A 540 -14.61 -43.80 -22.14
CA LEU A 540 -15.99 -43.75 -22.65
C LEU A 540 -16.99 -43.40 -21.55
N GLU A 541 -16.85 -43.97 -20.35
CA GLU A 541 -17.74 -43.66 -19.22
C GLU A 541 -17.58 -42.22 -18.73
N VAL A 542 -16.35 -41.68 -18.67
CA VAL A 542 -16.11 -40.26 -18.36
C VAL A 542 -16.79 -39.34 -19.40
N MET A 543 -16.79 -39.70 -20.68
CA MET A 543 -17.52 -38.93 -21.71
C MET A 543 -19.04 -39.09 -21.58
N ARG A 544 -19.54 -40.28 -21.21
CA ARG A 544 -20.97 -40.52 -20.94
C ARG A 544 -21.46 -39.67 -19.76
N LEU A 545 -20.68 -39.60 -18.68
CA LEU A 545 -21.00 -38.81 -17.49
C LEU A 545 -20.98 -37.30 -17.77
N LYS A 546 -19.99 -36.79 -18.52
CA LYS A 546 -19.98 -35.38 -18.98
C LYS A 546 -21.22 -35.02 -19.81
N ASN A 547 -21.70 -35.94 -20.65
CA ASN A 547 -22.92 -35.73 -21.44
C ASN A 547 -24.22 -35.90 -20.63
N TYR A 548 -24.14 -36.37 -19.37
CA TYR A 548 -25.32 -36.58 -18.52
C TYR A 548 -25.82 -35.30 -17.85
N GLU A 549 -24.93 -34.31 -17.63
CA GLU A 549 -25.29 -32.97 -17.13
C GLU A 549 -26.25 -32.23 -18.07
N CYS A 550 -26.24 -32.56 -19.36
CA CYS A 550 -27.12 -31.98 -20.39
C CYS A 550 -28.63 -32.29 -20.23
N TYR A 551 -29.02 -33.14 -19.28
CA TYR A 551 -30.40 -33.60 -19.10
C TYR A 551 -31.13 -33.01 -17.87
N SER A 552 -30.54 -32.06 -17.12
CA SER A 552 -31.25 -31.29 -16.08
C SER A 552 -32.22 -30.26 -16.69
N LYS A 553 -33.29 -30.76 -17.33
CA LYS A 553 -34.37 -29.94 -17.90
C LYS A 553 -35.30 -29.42 -16.80
N GLU A 554 -34.91 -28.33 -16.13
CA GLU A 554 -35.82 -27.29 -15.63
C GLU A 554 -35.01 -26.10 -15.06
N LEU A 555 -35.58 -24.89 -15.16
CA LEU A 555 -34.98 -23.58 -14.78
C LEU A 555 -33.84 -23.07 -15.71
N PRO A 556 -33.61 -21.73 -15.79
CA PRO A 556 -32.83 -21.11 -16.86
C PRO A 556 -31.32 -21.18 -16.59
N TYR A 557 -30.72 -22.34 -16.85
CA TYR A 557 -29.28 -22.56 -16.64
C TYR A 557 -28.37 -21.77 -17.61
N GLN A 558 -28.93 -21.15 -18.65
CA GLN A 558 -28.17 -20.49 -19.71
C GLN A 558 -27.29 -19.33 -19.20
N ASP A 559 -27.81 -18.48 -18.30
CA ASP A 559 -27.05 -17.35 -17.76
C ASP A 559 -25.85 -17.84 -16.92
N VAL A 560 -26.07 -18.86 -16.07
CA VAL A 560 -25.04 -19.54 -15.26
C VAL A 560 -24.03 -20.26 -16.15
N GLN A 561 -24.47 -20.83 -17.28
CA GLN A 561 -23.60 -21.49 -18.25
C GLN A 561 -22.73 -20.47 -19.01
N THR A 562 -23.24 -19.28 -19.32
CA THR A 562 -22.42 -18.19 -19.88
C THR A 562 -21.45 -17.60 -18.85
N GLU A 563 -21.86 -17.45 -17.59
CA GLU A 563 -20.97 -17.00 -16.50
C GLU A 563 -19.85 -18.03 -16.24
N LEU A 564 -20.17 -19.34 -16.22
CA LEU A 564 -19.18 -20.42 -16.15
C LEU A 564 -18.21 -20.41 -17.34
N LEU A 565 -18.71 -20.19 -18.56
CA LEU A 565 -17.87 -20.12 -19.76
C LEU A 565 -16.96 -18.89 -19.74
N GLU A 566 -17.47 -17.73 -19.30
CA GLU A 566 -16.67 -16.52 -19.14
C GLU A 566 -15.60 -16.69 -18.06
N MET A 567 -15.96 -17.24 -16.89
CA MET A 567 -15.00 -17.57 -15.83
C MET A 567 -13.95 -18.57 -16.31
N HIS A 568 -14.32 -19.58 -17.11
CA HIS A 568 -13.36 -20.52 -17.69
C HIS A 568 -12.38 -19.83 -18.63
N MET A 569 -12.87 -18.96 -19.52
CA MET A 569 -12.05 -18.18 -20.46
C MET A 569 -11.14 -17.17 -19.74
N GLN A 570 -11.61 -16.55 -18.65
CA GLN A 570 -10.79 -15.72 -17.77
C GLN A 570 -9.69 -16.54 -17.07
N VAL A 571 -10.02 -17.73 -16.53
CA VAL A 571 -9.05 -18.64 -15.89
C VAL A 571 -7.99 -19.14 -16.88
N GLU A 572 -8.36 -19.50 -18.11
CA GLU A 572 -7.37 -19.83 -19.14
C GLU A 572 -6.45 -18.64 -19.46
N THR A 573 -7.02 -17.43 -19.59
CA THR A 573 -6.28 -16.21 -19.93
C THR A 573 -5.27 -15.87 -18.84
N LEU A 574 -5.69 -15.87 -17.57
CA LEU A 574 -4.82 -15.70 -16.41
C LEU A 574 -3.76 -16.82 -16.31
N THR A 575 -4.06 -18.04 -16.77
CA THR A 575 -3.09 -19.14 -16.82
C THR A 575 -2.02 -18.92 -17.91
N ARG A 576 -2.40 -18.39 -19.07
CA ARG A 576 -1.49 -17.98 -20.16
C ARG A 576 -0.63 -16.77 -19.75
N GLU A 577 -1.21 -15.78 -19.08
CA GLU A 577 -0.47 -14.65 -18.51
C GLU A 577 0.53 -15.11 -17.43
N ARG A 578 0.10 -16.01 -16.54
CA ARG A 578 0.98 -16.59 -15.50
C ARG A 578 2.17 -17.32 -16.11
N SER A 579 1.98 -18.14 -17.14
CA SER A 579 3.10 -18.87 -17.77
C SER A 579 4.05 -17.91 -18.51
N ALA A 580 3.52 -16.90 -19.20
CA ALA A 580 4.32 -15.83 -19.80
C ALA A 580 5.13 -15.04 -18.76
N LEU A 581 4.53 -14.68 -17.61
CA LEU A 581 5.22 -13.99 -16.52
C LEU A 581 6.30 -14.85 -15.86
N VAL A 582 6.07 -16.15 -15.67
CA VAL A 582 7.09 -17.10 -15.16
C VAL A 582 8.26 -17.21 -16.14
N SER A 583 8.00 -17.35 -17.44
CA SER A 583 9.04 -17.36 -18.48
C SER A 583 9.85 -16.05 -18.50
N ALA A 584 9.16 -14.90 -18.44
CA ALA A 584 9.79 -13.59 -18.36
C ALA A 584 10.54 -13.33 -17.05
N ALA A 585 10.23 -14.05 -15.97
CA ALA A 585 11.00 -14.02 -14.72
C ALA A 585 12.27 -14.88 -14.83
N ALA A 586 12.17 -16.11 -15.34
CA ALA A 586 13.32 -17.00 -15.57
C ALA A 586 14.33 -16.39 -16.55
N SER A 587 13.86 -15.78 -17.64
CA SER A 587 14.71 -15.07 -18.61
C SER A 587 15.46 -13.89 -17.96
N ARG A 588 14.82 -13.13 -17.06
CA ARG A 588 15.48 -12.05 -16.30
C ARG A 588 16.47 -12.56 -15.26
N ALA A 589 16.20 -13.68 -14.60
CA ALA A 589 17.16 -14.32 -13.70
C ALA A 589 18.44 -14.74 -14.45
N LEU A 590 18.30 -15.40 -15.61
CA LEU A 590 19.44 -15.75 -16.48
C LEU A 590 20.18 -14.53 -17.03
N MET A 591 19.50 -13.40 -17.26
CA MET A 591 20.14 -12.14 -17.64
C MET A 591 20.99 -11.58 -16.49
N LEU A 592 20.46 -11.53 -15.28
CA LEU A 592 21.19 -11.06 -14.09
C LEU A 592 22.41 -11.93 -13.81
N GLU A 593 22.27 -13.25 -13.85
CA GLU A 593 23.38 -14.18 -13.66
C GLU A 593 24.49 -13.99 -14.71
N ARG A 594 24.12 -13.71 -15.97
CA ARG A 594 25.10 -13.34 -17.02
C ARG A 594 25.81 -12.02 -16.72
N HIS A 595 25.13 -11.03 -16.15
CA HIS A 595 25.74 -9.76 -15.73
C HIS A 595 26.69 -9.93 -14.54
N GLU A 596 26.34 -10.79 -13.57
CA GLU A 596 27.22 -11.14 -12.44
C GLU A 596 28.50 -11.84 -12.93
N ARG A 597 28.36 -12.89 -13.76
CA ARG A 597 29.51 -13.57 -14.38
C ARG A 597 30.37 -12.60 -15.21
N ALA A 598 29.77 -11.62 -15.90
CA ALA A 598 30.49 -10.60 -16.64
C ALA A 598 31.23 -9.62 -15.71
N ALA A 599 30.62 -9.19 -14.61
CA ALA A 599 31.26 -8.36 -13.59
C ALA A 599 32.47 -9.06 -12.95
N ASP A 600 32.37 -10.37 -12.67
CA ASP A 600 33.49 -11.19 -12.20
C ASP A 600 34.63 -11.33 -13.23
N LEU A 601 34.31 -11.31 -14.52
CA LEU A 601 35.32 -11.29 -15.59
C LEU A 601 35.99 -9.91 -15.67
N PHE A 602 35.23 -8.81 -15.62
CA PHE A 602 35.81 -7.46 -15.54
C PHE A 602 36.69 -7.30 -14.28
N ALA A 603 36.25 -7.78 -13.12
CA ALA A 603 37.04 -7.75 -11.88
C ALA A 603 38.30 -8.62 -11.93
N ARG A 604 38.35 -9.66 -12.77
CA ARG A 604 39.55 -10.45 -13.05
C ARG A 604 40.47 -9.74 -14.05
N VAL A 605 39.94 -9.19 -15.14
CA VAL A 605 40.70 -8.42 -16.14
C VAL A 605 41.33 -7.17 -15.52
N ILE A 606 40.62 -6.45 -14.64
CA ILE A 606 41.15 -5.29 -13.92
C ILE A 606 42.28 -5.68 -12.96
N ARG A 607 42.20 -6.85 -12.30
CA ARG A 607 43.31 -7.38 -11.49
C ARG A 607 44.51 -7.70 -12.37
N ALA A 608 44.36 -8.58 -13.36
CA ALA A 608 45.44 -8.96 -14.27
C ALA A 608 46.10 -7.75 -14.96
N ARG A 609 45.35 -6.69 -15.27
CA ARG A 609 45.90 -5.43 -15.81
C ARG A 609 46.75 -4.66 -14.79
N ARG A 610 46.42 -4.67 -13.49
CA ARG A 610 47.29 -4.12 -12.43
C ARG A 610 48.51 -5.00 -12.21
N ASP A 611 48.34 -6.32 -12.19
CA ASP A 611 49.42 -7.28 -11.96
C ASP A 611 50.47 -7.21 -13.10
N LEU A 612 50.00 -7.00 -14.33
CA LEU A 612 50.84 -6.71 -15.51
C LEU A 612 51.50 -5.32 -15.43
N ALA A 613 50.78 -4.28 -14.99
CA ALA A 613 51.37 -2.95 -14.79
C ALA A 613 52.47 -2.97 -13.72
N ALA A 614 52.29 -3.74 -12.63
CA ALA A 614 53.29 -3.97 -11.60
C ALA A 614 54.58 -4.58 -12.18
N HIS A 615 54.43 -5.61 -13.03
CA HIS A 615 55.56 -6.23 -13.73
C HIS A 615 56.27 -5.26 -14.70
N ILE A 616 55.52 -4.42 -15.41
CA ILE A 616 56.08 -3.42 -16.33
C ILE A 616 56.81 -2.29 -15.59
N GLU A 617 56.40 -1.97 -14.35
CA GLU A 617 57.07 -1.01 -13.46
C GLU A 617 58.10 -1.65 -12.51
N GLU A 618 58.43 -2.94 -12.67
CA GLU A 618 59.31 -3.73 -11.79
C GLU A 618 58.94 -3.68 -10.29
N ARG A 619 57.66 -3.45 -9.95
CA ARG A 619 57.16 -3.40 -8.57
C ARG A 619 56.68 -4.77 -8.09
N ALA A 620 57.10 -5.13 -6.87
CA ALA A 620 56.67 -6.36 -6.20
C ALA A 620 55.19 -6.36 -5.77
N GLU A 621 54.56 -5.20 -5.63
CA GLU A 621 53.13 -5.05 -5.36
C GLU A 621 52.47 -4.16 -6.43
N PRO A 622 51.22 -4.46 -6.86
CA PRO A 622 50.50 -3.64 -7.81
C PRO A 622 50.18 -2.25 -7.21
N PRO A 623 50.33 -1.16 -8.00
CA PRO A 623 50.06 0.18 -7.51
C PRO A 623 48.63 0.30 -6.96
N SER A 624 48.52 0.88 -5.76
CA SER A 624 47.24 1.18 -5.12
C SER A 624 46.37 2.01 -6.05
N PHE A 625 45.06 1.74 -6.06
CA PHE A 625 44.08 2.48 -6.87
C PHE A 625 44.34 3.99 -6.83
N ASP A 626 44.59 4.59 -7.99
CA ASP A 626 44.82 6.02 -8.12
C ASP A 626 43.66 6.79 -7.48
N SER A 627 43.95 7.63 -6.47
CA SER A 627 42.90 8.30 -5.68
C SER A 627 42.02 9.20 -6.55
N ASN A 628 42.54 9.70 -7.68
CA ASN A 628 41.77 10.44 -8.67
C ASN A 628 40.78 9.52 -9.40
N VAL A 629 41.22 8.34 -9.88
CA VAL A 629 40.34 7.37 -10.54
C VAL A 629 39.28 6.83 -9.57
N TYR A 630 39.65 6.52 -8.32
CA TYR A 630 38.68 6.04 -7.33
C TYR A 630 37.67 7.12 -6.94
N THR A 631 38.07 8.40 -6.85
CA THR A 631 37.12 9.49 -6.59
C THR A 631 36.28 9.86 -7.81
N GLU A 632 36.76 9.71 -9.05
CA GLU A 632 35.94 9.84 -10.25
C GLU A 632 34.92 8.71 -10.39
N VAL A 633 35.31 7.45 -10.17
CA VAL A 633 34.39 6.31 -10.13
C VAL A 633 33.39 6.45 -8.99
N SER A 634 33.80 6.97 -7.82
CA SER A 634 32.88 7.26 -6.71
C SER A 634 31.90 8.40 -7.04
N ARG A 635 32.33 9.46 -7.74
CA ARG A 635 31.44 10.54 -8.22
C ARG A 635 30.47 10.04 -9.29
N SER A 636 30.92 9.25 -10.26
CA SER A 636 30.05 8.72 -11.32
C SER A 636 29.05 7.71 -10.76
N LEU A 637 29.47 6.82 -9.85
CA LEU A 637 28.57 5.93 -9.13
C LEU A 637 27.55 6.70 -8.28
N THR A 638 27.97 7.74 -7.56
CA THR A 638 27.07 8.60 -6.78
C THR A 638 26.05 9.32 -7.68
N SER A 639 26.49 9.81 -8.85
CA SER A 639 25.61 10.43 -9.85
C SER A 639 24.60 9.43 -10.44
N VAL A 640 25.03 8.20 -10.71
CA VAL A 640 24.15 7.11 -11.18
C VAL A 640 23.16 6.71 -10.08
N CYS A 641 23.59 6.61 -8.83
CA CYS A 641 22.70 6.33 -7.69
C CYS A 641 21.69 7.46 -7.44
N ALA A 642 22.07 8.73 -7.60
CA ALA A 642 21.15 9.87 -7.53
C ALA A 642 20.10 9.81 -8.66
N SER A 643 20.54 9.63 -9.92
CA SER A 643 19.64 9.47 -11.06
C SER A 643 18.71 8.26 -10.93
N ALA A 644 19.19 7.15 -10.35
CA ALA A 644 18.38 5.99 -10.01
C ALA A 644 17.35 6.29 -8.91
N ALA A 645 17.71 7.07 -7.89
CA ALA A 645 16.78 7.47 -6.82
C ALA A 645 15.70 8.45 -7.32
N ASP A 646 16.05 9.37 -8.21
CA ASP A 646 15.12 10.31 -8.85
C ASP A 646 14.14 9.58 -9.77
N THR A 647 14.65 8.70 -10.64
CA THR A 647 13.79 7.87 -11.52
C THR A 647 12.90 6.91 -10.74
N TRP A 648 13.37 6.31 -9.62
CA TRP A 648 12.51 5.54 -8.71
C TRP A 648 11.45 6.39 -8.01
N SER A 649 11.74 7.66 -7.72
CA SER A 649 10.79 8.59 -7.10
C SER A 649 9.74 9.06 -8.09
N ALA A 650 10.13 9.36 -9.34
CA ALA A 650 9.23 9.60 -10.46
C ALA A 650 8.33 8.38 -10.75
N LEU A 651 8.89 7.17 -10.76
CA LEU A 651 8.12 5.93 -10.96
C LEU A 651 7.11 5.68 -9.83
N ARG A 652 7.43 6.02 -8.58
CA ARG A 652 6.46 5.99 -7.46
C ARG A 652 5.36 7.03 -7.64
N ALA A 653 5.69 8.26 -8.05
CA ALA A 653 4.70 9.30 -8.31
C ALA A 653 3.75 8.93 -9.45
N GLU A 654 4.28 8.37 -10.54
CA GLU A 654 3.51 7.86 -11.67
C GLU A 654 2.64 6.66 -11.31
N ARG A 655 3.16 5.69 -10.54
CA ARG A 655 2.34 4.57 -10.02
C ARG A 655 1.18 5.06 -9.16
N ALA A 656 1.41 6.08 -8.32
CA ALA A 656 0.34 6.72 -7.55
C ALA A 656 -0.65 7.51 -8.42
N ARG A 657 -0.21 8.09 -9.54
CA ARG A 657 -1.08 8.74 -10.54
C ARG A 657 -1.94 7.72 -11.29
N VAL A 658 -1.36 6.58 -11.67
CA VAL A 658 -2.07 5.45 -12.31
C VAL A 658 -3.14 4.89 -11.38
N LEU A 659 -2.81 4.53 -10.13
CA LEU A 659 -3.78 4.03 -9.14
C LEU A 659 -4.97 5.00 -8.92
N ARG A 660 -4.71 6.32 -8.92
CA ARG A 660 -5.78 7.32 -8.87
C ARG A 660 -6.65 7.30 -10.14
N LEU A 661 -6.04 7.22 -11.32
CA LEU A 661 -6.79 7.15 -12.58
C LEU A 661 -7.61 5.86 -12.70
N GLU A 662 -7.07 4.71 -12.30
CA GLU A 662 -7.80 3.43 -12.23
C GLU A 662 -9.04 3.55 -11.34
N SER A 663 -8.90 4.16 -10.15
CA SER A 663 -10.05 4.39 -9.26
C SER A 663 -11.11 5.33 -9.85
N VAL A 664 -10.72 6.32 -10.65
CA VAL A 664 -11.64 7.24 -11.35
C VAL A 664 -12.32 6.55 -12.53
N VAL A 665 -11.59 5.73 -13.31
CA VAL A 665 -12.15 4.94 -14.41
C VAL A 665 -13.16 3.92 -13.88
N LEU A 666 -12.88 3.26 -12.75
CA LEU A 666 -13.81 2.35 -12.09
C LEU A 666 -15.07 3.08 -11.57
N ALA A 667 -14.92 4.29 -11.02
CA ALA A 667 -16.07 5.11 -10.63
C ALA A 667 -16.92 5.53 -11.84
N GLN A 668 -16.28 5.86 -12.97
CA GLN A 668 -16.96 6.21 -14.22
C GLN A 668 -17.67 5.01 -14.86
N SER A 669 -17.07 3.81 -14.88
CA SER A 669 -17.74 2.61 -15.41
C SER A 669 -18.98 2.23 -14.58
N LEU A 670 -18.87 2.26 -13.24
CA LEU A 670 -20.01 2.06 -12.34
C LEU A 670 -21.10 3.12 -12.49
N GLN A 671 -20.76 4.36 -12.85
CA GLN A 671 -21.75 5.39 -13.17
C GLN A 671 -22.43 5.12 -14.51
N LEU A 672 -21.68 4.84 -15.57
CA LEU A 672 -22.22 4.51 -16.89
C LEU A 672 -23.12 3.27 -16.85
N GLU A 673 -22.80 2.30 -16.00
CA GLU A 673 -23.63 1.11 -15.79
C GLU A 673 -24.99 1.47 -15.14
N ARG A 674 -24.99 2.36 -14.14
CA ARG A 674 -26.23 2.89 -13.52
C ARG A 674 -27.06 3.69 -14.52
N GLU A 675 -26.42 4.54 -15.32
CA GLU A 675 -27.08 5.32 -16.38
C GLU A 675 -27.68 4.40 -17.46
N SER A 676 -26.97 3.33 -17.82
CA SER A 676 -27.48 2.28 -18.73
C SER A 676 -28.71 1.59 -18.16
N ARG A 677 -28.64 1.12 -16.90
CA ARG A 677 -29.79 0.52 -16.19
C ARG A 677 -31.00 1.47 -16.15
N VAL A 678 -30.79 2.77 -15.93
CA VAL A 678 -31.86 3.79 -15.98
C VAL A 678 -32.40 3.98 -17.40
N ARG A 679 -31.54 4.05 -18.42
CA ARG A 679 -31.95 4.14 -19.83
C ARG A 679 -32.85 2.97 -20.21
N THR A 680 -32.48 1.73 -19.90
CA THR A 680 -33.30 0.54 -20.15
C THR A 680 -34.64 0.57 -19.39
N GLN A 681 -34.69 1.12 -18.18
CA GLN A 681 -35.97 1.33 -17.47
C GLN A 681 -36.87 2.37 -18.16
N LEU A 682 -36.30 3.46 -18.67
CA LEU A 682 -37.02 4.48 -19.42
C LEU A 682 -37.51 3.96 -20.77
N GLU A 683 -36.69 3.18 -21.49
CA GLU A 683 -37.07 2.49 -22.73
C GLU A 683 -38.22 1.50 -22.50
N ARG A 684 -38.17 0.70 -21.43
CA ARG A 684 -39.27 -0.20 -21.03
C ARG A 684 -40.55 0.57 -20.73
N ARG A 685 -40.48 1.70 -20.00
CA ARG A 685 -41.63 2.57 -19.72
C ARG A 685 -42.18 3.20 -21.01
N ARG A 686 -41.33 3.72 -21.88
CA ARG A 686 -41.70 4.25 -23.19
C ARG A 686 -42.44 3.19 -24.03
N ALA A 687 -41.90 1.98 -24.12
CA ALA A 687 -42.51 0.88 -24.86
C ALA A 687 -43.83 0.37 -24.24
N VAL A 688 -44.12 0.65 -22.96
CA VAL A 688 -45.46 0.44 -22.37
C VAL A 688 -46.40 1.57 -22.80
N LEU A 689 -46.00 2.83 -22.63
CA LEU A 689 -46.80 4.00 -23.00
C LEU A 689 -47.14 4.02 -24.50
N GLU A 690 -46.21 3.64 -25.39
CA GLU A 690 -46.47 3.52 -26.83
C GLU A 690 -47.53 2.46 -27.14
N ARG A 691 -47.54 1.32 -26.41
CA ARG A 691 -48.60 0.30 -26.53
C ARG A 691 -49.94 0.77 -25.97
N GLU A 692 -49.95 1.60 -24.93
CA GLU A 692 -51.16 2.22 -24.39
C GLU A 692 -51.73 3.32 -25.30
N ILE A 693 -50.87 4.11 -25.95
CA ILE A 693 -51.24 5.09 -26.98
C ILE A 693 -51.82 4.38 -28.21
N LEU A 694 -51.25 3.24 -28.63
CA LEU A 694 -51.82 2.42 -29.71
C LEU A 694 -53.19 1.85 -29.33
N ARG A 695 -53.33 1.26 -28.14
CA ARG A 695 -54.63 0.76 -27.63
C ARG A 695 -55.69 1.85 -27.58
N THR A 696 -55.37 3.03 -27.04
CA THR A 696 -56.32 4.16 -26.94
C THR A 696 -56.63 4.79 -28.29
N ARG A 697 -55.72 4.76 -29.27
CA ARG A 697 -56.04 5.09 -30.68
C ARG A 697 -57.00 4.09 -31.31
N HIS A 698 -56.87 2.79 -31.04
CA HIS A 698 -57.83 1.80 -31.53
C HIS A 698 -59.22 1.93 -30.88
N THR A 699 -59.33 2.17 -29.58
CA THR A 699 -60.63 2.38 -28.93
C THR A 699 -61.32 3.68 -29.37
N THR A 700 -60.56 4.77 -29.56
CA THR A 700 -61.12 6.03 -30.08
C THR A 700 -61.47 5.97 -31.57
N SER A 701 -60.73 5.18 -32.37
CA SER A 701 -61.09 4.90 -33.77
C SER A 701 -62.38 4.08 -33.86
N SER A 702 -62.57 3.08 -32.98
CA SER A 702 -63.79 2.26 -32.93
C SER A 702 -65.07 3.05 -32.58
N HIS A 703 -64.95 4.26 -31.99
CA HIS A 703 -66.11 5.11 -31.67
C HIS A 703 -66.43 6.16 -32.74
N LYS A 704 -65.65 6.29 -33.82
CA LYS A 704 -65.94 7.21 -34.94
C LYS A 704 -66.62 6.51 -36.12
N SER A 705 -67.64 5.69 -35.83
CA SER A 705 -68.50 5.03 -36.84
C SER A 705 -70.00 5.34 -36.64
N SER A 706 -70.33 6.56 -36.20
CA SER A 706 -71.71 7.07 -36.30
C SER A 706 -71.78 8.59 -36.34
N LYS A 707 -72.49 9.12 -37.36
CA LYS A 707 -73.21 10.41 -37.37
C LYS A 707 -72.45 11.67 -36.93
N ASN A 708 -71.87 12.40 -37.90
CA ASN A 708 -72.50 13.64 -38.42
C ASN A 708 -71.60 14.36 -39.45
N PRO A 709 -72.13 14.74 -40.62
CA PRO A 709 -71.51 15.73 -41.49
C PRO A 709 -72.02 17.15 -41.13
N ASN A 710 -71.19 17.96 -40.46
CA ASN A 710 -71.19 19.44 -40.56
C ASN A 710 -70.21 20.08 -39.55
N SER A 711 -68.98 20.34 -40.01
CA SER A 711 -68.22 21.56 -39.65
C SER A 711 -66.93 21.62 -40.48
N SER A 712 -66.94 22.40 -41.56
CA SER A 712 -65.71 23.04 -42.02
C SER A 712 -65.31 24.12 -41.02
N ILE A 713 -64.00 24.36 -40.81
CA ILE A 713 -63.37 25.68 -40.66
C ILE A 713 -61.86 25.53 -40.39
N PHE A 714 -61.09 26.16 -41.27
CA PHE A 714 -59.71 26.65 -41.17
C PHE A 714 -58.51 25.70 -40.92
N TRP A 715 -57.55 25.86 -41.83
CA TRP A 715 -56.11 25.64 -41.69
C TRP A 715 -55.40 27.00 -41.51
N ASN A 716 -54.08 26.96 -41.35
CA ASN A 716 -53.12 28.06 -41.18
C ASN A 716 -53.04 28.59 -39.73
N GLU A 717 -51.85 28.88 -39.18
CA GLU A 717 -50.47 28.75 -39.73
C GLU A 717 -49.69 27.57 -39.12
#